data_AF-A0A0F5YHE1-F1
#
_entry.id   AF-A0A0F5YHE1-F1
#
_cell.length_a   1.000
_cell.length_b   1.000
_cell.length_c   1.000
_cell.angle_alpha   90.00
_cell.angle_beta   90.00
_cell.angle_gamma   90.00
#
_symmetry.space_group_name_H-M   'P 1'
#
loop_
_entity.id
_entity.type
_entity.pdbx_description
1 polymer ?
#
loop_
_entity_poly.entity_id
_entity_poly.type
_entity_poly.pdbx_seq_one_letter_code
_entity_poly.pdbx_strand_id
1 'polypeptide(L)'
;MIFLELVLQNFGPYQGRQTINLRPEENGNLRPIILFGGMNGGGKTTLMDAIRLALYGQRAQCSTRGNLSYNDFLTQCVNSNASPIEKTRVELVFEHVKDGKMAEWRIVRTWTKNPKDGKDELGIVIGEWPDKSIASIWDEYIENILPLGISKLFLFDGEQVKELAELETPPQAVIDAIYNLLGLELATRLSIDLSILSQRKRKDVADIQERADIEEIEQRLAQQQEEKKAAQQKLDELKQQLVLAEKHQQKASDKFVSEGGKIAQESSQLQAKVKDLEEARDSLRQTLRKLAAETLPLNLIYPLLIQAEIQADKEIKRQQSIAAREVLQERDSRLIDYITKISLDEQSVHQIQSFLQEENQALEQEIETEIQPYLEVDTEAVNELKTVLNIQLPSQNQQAKDCLEQLKTLQDEIDATETKLQTAAAPEVYKKLEEKLKLSQTELLKAQAAYEEGQRNFDQIQRAFTQTKKQLDTYGGETLKSKSSQDLVNRIQKVQETLTQFKEKLTLKKLNKLEVEVAECFRYLLHKSDLVHRVTIDTENFSLSLYNLEGKPVPKHRLSAGEKQLLAIAFLWGLARVSGRNLPVAIDTPLGRLDSSHRHNLIERYFPSASHQVILLSTDTEIGEAEVQTLREQEAIAHEYLLKYDSRSSQTVIEAGYFFS
;
A
#
# COMPACT_ATOMS: atom_id res chain seq x y z
N MET A 1 -24.80 -30.39 14.92
CA MET A 1 -23.55 -31.12 15.21
C MET A 1 -23.05 -30.61 16.54
N ILE A 2 -22.74 -31.47 17.50
CA ILE A 2 -22.26 -31.07 18.84
C ILE A 2 -20.99 -31.86 19.14
N PHE A 3 -19.89 -31.20 19.47
CA PHE A 3 -18.69 -31.87 19.96
C PHE A 3 -18.92 -32.35 21.40
N LEU A 4 -18.62 -33.61 21.68
CA LEU A 4 -18.86 -34.23 22.99
C LEU A 4 -17.57 -34.42 23.77
N GLU A 5 -16.52 -34.86 23.10
CA GLU A 5 -15.26 -35.22 23.74
C GLU A 5 -14.09 -34.98 22.79
N LEU A 6 -13.01 -34.40 23.32
CA LEU A 6 -11.71 -34.29 22.63
C LEU A 6 -10.67 -35.06 23.43
N VAL A 7 -9.97 -35.99 22.78
CA VAL A 7 -8.89 -36.76 23.39
C VAL A 7 -7.59 -36.44 22.69
N LEU A 8 -6.60 -36.00 23.47
CA LEU A 8 -5.25 -35.71 23.01
C LEU A 8 -4.30 -36.70 23.65
N GLN A 9 -3.43 -37.32 22.86
CA GLN A 9 -2.40 -38.21 23.37
C GLN A 9 -1.07 -37.93 22.69
N ASN A 10 -0.08 -37.49 23.47
CA ASN A 10 1.27 -37.16 23.02
C ASN A 10 1.29 -36.14 21.86
N PHE A 11 0.34 -35.19 21.86
CA PHE A 11 0.13 -34.22 20.79
C PHE A 11 0.58 -32.81 21.21
N GLY A 12 1.55 -32.23 20.53
CA GLY A 12 2.12 -30.91 20.83
C GLY A 12 2.61 -30.83 22.29
N PRO A 13 2.15 -29.86 23.10
CA PRO A 13 2.53 -29.77 24.51
C PRO A 13 1.80 -30.77 25.43
N TYR A 14 0.78 -31.49 24.93
CA TYR A 14 -0.01 -32.43 25.73
C TYR A 14 0.67 -33.80 25.77
N GLN A 15 1.40 -34.11 26.86
CA GLN A 15 1.98 -35.43 27.08
C GLN A 15 0.94 -36.38 27.71
N GLY A 16 1.01 -37.66 27.36
CA GLY A 16 0.10 -38.67 27.86
C GLY A 16 -1.31 -38.47 27.31
N ARG A 17 -2.28 -39.27 27.77
CA ARG A 17 -3.66 -39.19 27.33
C ARG A 17 -4.44 -38.20 28.21
N GLN A 18 -4.95 -37.14 27.61
CA GLN A 18 -5.82 -36.15 28.24
C GLN A 18 -7.17 -36.14 27.53
N THR A 19 -8.25 -36.21 28.30
CA THR A 19 -9.63 -36.26 27.81
C THR A 19 -10.40 -35.05 28.30
N ILE A 20 -11.10 -34.39 27.39
CA ILE A 20 -11.80 -33.13 27.61
C ILE A 20 -13.27 -33.33 27.30
N ASN A 21 -14.14 -32.99 28.24
CA ASN A 21 -15.58 -32.98 27.99
C ASN A 21 -15.96 -31.66 27.31
N LEU A 22 -16.61 -31.77 26.15
CA LEU A 22 -17.06 -30.63 25.35
C LEU A 22 -18.58 -30.49 25.35
N ARG A 23 -19.34 -31.35 26.06
CA ARG A 23 -20.80 -31.27 26.06
C ARG A 23 -21.27 -29.88 26.54
N PRO A 24 -22.14 -29.18 25.78
CA PRO A 24 -22.64 -27.86 26.13
C PRO A 24 -23.79 -27.96 27.15
N GLU A 25 -23.57 -28.69 28.24
CA GLU A 25 -24.56 -28.89 29.29
C GLU A 25 -23.89 -28.94 30.68
N GLU A 26 -24.56 -28.36 31.67
CA GLU A 26 -24.19 -28.53 33.07
C GLU A 26 -25.42 -28.97 33.86
N ASN A 27 -25.33 -30.09 34.57
CA ASN A 27 -26.42 -30.65 35.38
C ASN A 27 -27.76 -30.85 34.61
N GLY A 28 -27.69 -31.10 33.29
CA GLY A 28 -28.85 -31.29 32.42
C GLY A 28 -29.45 -30.00 31.85
N ASN A 29 -28.91 -28.84 32.20
CA ASN A 29 -29.28 -27.56 31.58
C ASN A 29 -28.32 -27.24 30.43
N LEU A 30 -28.86 -26.87 29.27
CA LEU A 30 -28.07 -26.47 28.11
C LEU A 30 -27.36 -25.14 28.38
N ARG A 31 -26.04 -25.15 28.27
CA ARG A 31 -25.18 -23.98 28.44
C ARG A 31 -24.17 -23.95 27.29
N PRO A 32 -24.22 -22.95 26.40
CA PRO A 32 -23.52 -23.06 25.11
C PRO A 32 -21.99 -22.97 25.24
N ILE A 33 -21.44 -22.36 26.29
CA ILE A 33 -20.01 -22.01 26.35
C ILE A 33 -19.17 -23.07 27.06
N ILE A 34 -18.10 -23.52 26.42
CA ILE A 34 -16.98 -24.25 27.03
C ILE A 34 -15.78 -23.32 27.04
N LEU A 35 -15.34 -22.91 28.24
CA LEU A 35 -14.32 -21.89 28.42
C LEU A 35 -12.96 -22.53 28.77
N PHE A 36 -11.95 -22.23 27.97
CA PHE A 36 -10.56 -22.62 28.17
C PHE A 36 -9.71 -21.38 28.46
N GLY A 37 -9.05 -21.37 29.62
CA GLY A 37 -8.05 -20.38 30.01
C GLY A 37 -6.66 -20.92 29.76
N GLY A 38 -5.80 -20.17 29.07
CA GLY A 38 -4.40 -20.56 28.91
C GLY A 38 -3.52 -19.37 28.59
N MET A 39 -2.32 -19.33 29.15
CA MET A 39 -1.33 -18.30 28.80
C MET A 39 -0.87 -18.45 27.34
N ASN A 40 -0.21 -17.44 26.79
CA ASN A 40 0.37 -17.54 25.44
C ASN A 40 1.46 -18.63 25.43
N GLY A 41 1.43 -19.49 24.41
CA GLY A 41 2.26 -20.71 24.37
C GLY A 41 1.74 -21.86 25.22
N GLY A 42 0.63 -21.70 25.95
CA GLY A 42 0.05 -22.73 26.83
C GLY A 42 -0.69 -23.87 26.11
N GLY A 43 -0.75 -23.88 24.78
CA GLY A 43 -1.38 -24.95 23.99
C GLY A 43 -2.80 -24.66 23.51
N LYS A 44 -3.32 -23.43 23.65
CA LYS A 44 -4.64 -23.01 23.14
C LYS A 44 -4.82 -23.28 21.65
N THR A 45 -3.96 -22.68 20.83
CA THR A 45 -3.97 -22.84 19.37
C THR A 45 -3.71 -24.30 18.97
N THR A 46 -2.90 -25.03 19.74
CA THR A 46 -2.68 -26.47 19.51
C THR A 46 -3.95 -27.28 19.74
N LEU A 47 -4.78 -26.94 20.74
CA LEU A 47 -6.07 -27.59 20.97
C LEU A 47 -7.02 -27.34 19.80
N MET A 48 -7.07 -26.11 19.27
CA MET A 48 -7.84 -25.78 18.07
C MET A 48 -7.35 -26.55 16.84
N ASP A 49 -6.03 -26.59 16.63
CA ASP A 49 -5.39 -27.35 15.56
C ASP A 49 -5.71 -28.87 15.68
N ALA A 50 -5.86 -29.40 16.90
CA ALA A 50 -6.24 -30.79 17.12
C ALA A 50 -7.66 -31.08 16.59
N ILE A 51 -8.63 -30.21 16.87
CA ILE A 51 -10.01 -30.34 16.36
C ILE A 51 -10.00 -30.29 14.82
N ARG A 52 -9.29 -29.33 14.23
CA ARG A 52 -9.15 -29.21 12.77
C ARG A 52 -8.48 -30.45 12.17
N LEU A 53 -7.40 -30.93 12.78
CA LEU A 53 -6.68 -32.11 12.31
C LEU A 53 -7.55 -33.37 12.39
N ALA A 54 -8.29 -33.55 13.49
CA ALA A 54 -9.24 -34.66 13.62
C ALA A 54 -10.24 -34.68 12.45
N LEU A 55 -10.83 -33.54 12.13
CA LEU A 55 -11.84 -33.43 11.07
C LEU A 55 -11.25 -33.60 9.66
N TYR A 56 -10.14 -32.94 9.32
CA TYR A 56 -9.69 -32.79 7.93
C TYR A 56 -8.35 -33.43 7.59
N GLY A 57 -7.58 -33.93 8.56
CA GLY A 57 -6.29 -34.59 8.32
C GLY A 57 -5.33 -33.71 7.51
N GLN A 58 -4.79 -34.25 6.41
CA GLN A 58 -3.86 -33.56 5.52
C GLN A 58 -4.42 -32.26 4.91
N ARG A 59 -5.74 -32.15 4.80
CA ARG A 59 -6.43 -30.97 4.25
C ARG A 59 -6.57 -29.84 5.27
N ALA A 60 -6.39 -30.11 6.58
CA ALA A 60 -6.42 -29.07 7.60
C ALA A 60 -5.30 -28.06 7.39
N GLN A 61 -5.68 -26.79 7.45
CA GLN A 61 -4.76 -25.66 7.56
C GLN A 61 -4.56 -25.34 9.04
N CYS A 62 -3.64 -26.05 9.67
CA CYS A 62 -3.25 -25.82 11.06
C CYS A 62 -2.31 -24.61 11.15
N SER A 63 -2.51 -23.76 12.15
CA SER A 63 -1.71 -22.53 12.33
C SER A 63 -0.22 -22.84 12.53
N THR A 64 0.07 -23.98 13.14
CA THR A 64 1.43 -24.48 13.39
C THR A 64 2.12 -25.11 12.17
N ARG A 65 1.41 -25.31 11.05
CA ARG A 65 1.96 -26.00 9.86
C ARG A 65 2.83 -25.12 8.96
N GLY A 66 2.47 -23.85 8.77
CA GLY A 66 3.15 -22.97 7.82
C GLY A 66 3.33 -23.60 6.43
N ASN A 67 4.56 -23.63 5.91
CA ASN A 67 4.92 -24.25 4.63
C ASN A 67 5.43 -25.70 4.76
N LEU A 68 5.30 -26.33 5.93
CA LEU A 68 5.81 -27.68 6.15
C LEU A 68 5.03 -28.72 5.34
N SER A 69 5.74 -29.78 4.92
CA SER A 69 5.09 -30.97 4.39
C SER A 69 4.21 -31.61 5.48
N TYR A 70 3.19 -32.36 5.08
CA TYR A 70 2.30 -33.00 6.07
C TYR A 70 3.06 -33.99 6.97
N ASN A 71 4.07 -34.67 6.43
CA ASN A 71 4.92 -35.59 7.19
C ASN A 71 5.74 -34.86 8.26
N ASP A 72 6.40 -33.76 7.89
CA ASP A 72 7.18 -32.95 8.83
C ASP A 72 6.28 -32.34 9.90
N PHE A 73 5.10 -31.89 9.51
CA PHE A 73 4.08 -31.37 10.42
C PHE A 73 3.64 -32.42 11.45
N LEU A 74 3.28 -33.63 11.01
CA LEU A 74 2.90 -34.72 11.92
C LEU A 74 4.05 -35.08 12.88
N THR A 75 5.28 -35.07 12.39
CA THR A 75 6.48 -35.34 13.20
C THR A 75 6.70 -34.27 14.27
N GLN A 76 6.50 -32.99 13.93
CA GLN A 76 6.60 -31.87 14.88
C GLN A 76 5.43 -31.82 15.88
N CYS A 77 4.27 -32.34 15.50
CA CYS A 77 3.12 -32.47 16.40
C CYS A 77 3.30 -33.57 17.46
N VAL A 78 4.32 -34.42 17.36
CA VAL A 78 4.60 -35.41 18.42
C VAL A 78 5.27 -34.70 19.60
N ASN A 79 4.74 -34.90 20.81
CA ASN A 79 5.33 -34.34 22.02
C ASN A 79 6.82 -34.72 22.15
N SER A 80 7.66 -33.75 22.52
CA SER A 80 9.12 -33.92 22.59
C SER A 80 9.57 -34.98 23.60
N ASN A 81 8.79 -35.18 24.67
CA ASN A 81 9.06 -36.15 25.72
C ASN A 81 8.41 -37.52 25.48
N ALA A 82 7.63 -37.68 24.40
CA ALA A 82 7.06 -38.97 24.04
C ALA A 82 8.12 -39.89 23.43
N SER A 83 8.05 -41.18 23.78
CA SER A 83 8.91 -42.19 23.16
C SER A 83 8.66 -42.25 21.64
N PRO A 84 9.68 -42.38 20.78
CA PRO A 84 9.50 -42.49 19.33
C PRO A 84 8.60 -43.67 18.89
N ILE A 85 8.42 -44.66 19.76
CA ILE A 85 7.62 -45.86 19.52
C ILE A 85 6.14 -45.64 19.91
N GLU A 86 5.84 -44.66 20.76
CA GLU A 86 4.48 -44.37 21.16
C GLU A 86 3.72 -43.67 20.03
N LYS A 87 2.46 -44.09 19.84
CA LYS A 87 1.56 -43.42 18.91
C LYS A 87 1.10 -42.08 19.52
N THR A 88 1.14 -41.04 18.69
CA THR A 88 0.38 -39.81 18.89
C THR A 88 -1.04 -40.05 18.41
N ARG A 89 -2.03 -39.56 19.14
CA ARG A 89 -3.45 -39.79 18.85
C ARG A 89 -4.27 -38.54 19.15
N VAL A 90 -5.14 -38.21 18.21
CA VAL A 90 -6.15 -37.15 18.36
C VAL A 90 -7.49 -37.76 18.06
N GLU A 91 -8.45 -37.57 18.96
CA GLU A 91 -9.82 -38.06 18.79
C GLU A 91 -10.85 -36.98 19.04
N LEU A 92 -11.85 -36.93 18.18
CA LEU A 92 -13.00 -36.05 18.35
C LEU A 92 -14.27 -36.88 18.30
N VAL A 93 -15.05 -36.82 19.37
CA VAL A 93 -16.39 -37.39 19.44
C VAL A 93 -17.40 -36.28 19.23
N PHE A 94 -18.37 -36.49 18.35
CA PHE A 94 -19.43 -35.52 18.08
C PHE A 94 -20.77 -36.19 17.73
N GLU A 95 -21.87 -35.52 18.01
CA GLU A 95 -23.21 -35.94 17.61
C GLU A 95 -23.61 -35.33 16.27
N HIS A 96 -24.09 -36.18 15.36
CA HIS A 96 -24.66 -35.77 14.09
C HIS A 96 -25.75 -36.73 13.64
N VAL A 97 -26.71 -36.22 12.85
CA VAL A 97 -27.83 -37.01 12.36
C VAL A 97 -27.35 -38.00 11.30
N LYS A 98 -27.65 -39.28 11.51
CA LYS A 98 -27.49 -40.36 10.53
C LYS A 98 -28.84 -41.05 10.35
N ASP A 99 -29.32 -41.16 9.11
CA ASP A 99 -30.60 -41.82 8.78
C ASP A 99 -31.80 -41.31 9.62
N GLY A 100 -31.82 -40.00 9.91
CA GLY A 100 -32.88 -39.36 10.70
C GLY A 100 -32.79 -39.54 12.22
N LYS A 101 -31.75 -40.20 12.75
CA LYS A 101 -31.50 -40.35 14.19
C LYS A 101 -30.19 -39.70 14.58
N MET A 102 -30.12 -39.14 15.79
CA MET A 102 -28.86 -38.66 16.35
C MET A 102 -27.94 -39.85 16.63
N ALA A 103 -26.71 -39.78 16.14
CA ALA A 103 -25.69 -40.79 16.37
C ALA A 103 -24.41 -40.12 16.86
N GLU A 104 -23.67 -40.80 17.74
CA GLU A 104 -22.33 -40.40 18.15
C GLU A 104 -21.31 -40.93 17.14
N TRP A 105 -20.46 -40.03 16.67
CA TRP A 105 -19.38 -40.28 15.73
C TRP A 105 -18.06 -40.04 16.45
N ARG A 106 -17.15 -41.00 16.37
CA ARG A 106 -15.79 -40.87 16.91
C ARG A 106 -14.79 -40.94 15.77
N ILE A 107 -14.10 -39.83 15.53
CA ILE A 107 -12.97 -39.75 14.61
C ILE A 107 -11.70 -39.99 15.40
N VAL A 108 -10.85 -40.89 14.91
CA VAL A 108 -9.59 -41.25 15.54
C VAL A 108 -8.50 -41.11 14.50
N ARG A 109 -7.51 -40.25 14.76
CA ARG A 109 -6.30 -40.15 13.94
C ARG A 109 -5.09 -40.54 14.77
N THR A 110 -4.27 -41.45 14.25
CA THR A 110 -3.04 -41.90 14.93
C THR A 110 -1.83 -41.93 14.01
N TRP A 111 -0.67 -41.58 14.55
CA TRP A 111 0.61 -41.66 13.84
C TRP A 111 1.77 -41.83 14.83
N THR A 112 2.94 -42.21 14.34
CA THR A 112 4.19 -42.26 15.13
C THR A 112 5.10 -41.11 14.73
N LYS A 113 6.16 -40.86 15.51
CA LYS A 113 7.22 -39.93 15.11
C LYS A 113 7.89 -40.45 13.82
N ASN A 114 7.94 -39.63 12.77
CA ASN A 114 8.34 -40.05 11.41
C ASN A 114 7.47 -41.19 10.84
N PRO A 115 6.20 -40.94 10.49
CA PRO A 115 5.34 -41.96 9.90
C PRO A 115 5.93 -42.49 8.57
N LYS A 116 5.98 -43.81 8.41
CA LYS A 116 6.61 -44.47 7.24
C LYS A 116 6.02 -44.05 5.89
N ASP A 117 4.70 -43.83 5.84
CA ASP A 117 3.97 -43.41 4.65
C ASP A 117 3.74 -41.90 4.59
N GLY A 118 4.30 -41.14 5.53
CA GLY A 118 4.12 -39.69 5.62
C GLY A 118 2.68 -39.25 5.92
N LYS A 119 1.82 -40.15 6.39
CA LYS A 119 0.39 -39.95 6.64
C LYS A 119 -0.03 -40.49 8.00
N ASP A 120 -1.16 -40.00 8.50
CA ASP A 120 -1.84 -40.53 9.66
C ASP A 120 -2.79 -41.68 9.29
N GLU A 121 -3.08 -42.54 10.27
CA GLU A 121 -4.10 -43.59 10.19
C GLU A 121 -5.45 -43.02 10.66
N LEU A 122 -6.44 -42.98 9.76
CA LEU A 122 -7.81 -42.55 10.06
C LEU A 122 -8.71 -43.74 10.43
N GLY A 123 -9.37 -43.66 11.57
CA GLY A 123 -10.47 -44.54 11.98
C GLY A 123 -11.73 -43.73 12.26
N ILE A 124 -12.87 -44.22 11.75
CA ILE A 124 -14.20 -43.69 12.08
C ILE A 124 -14.99 -44.78 12.79
N VAL A 125 -15.55 -44.46 13.96
CA VAL A 125 -16.39 -45.35 14.76
C VAL A 125 -17.76 -44.71 14.93
N ILE A 126 -18.83 -45.45 14.63
CA ILE A 126 -20.22 -44.99 14.81
C ILE A 126 -20.93 -46.06 15.64
N GLY A 127 -21.33 -45.73 16.86
CA GLY A 127 -21.75 -46.73 17.84
C GLY A 127 -20.55 -47.55 18.35
N GLU A 128 -20.61 -48.87 18.24
CA GLU A 128 -19.59 -49.76 18.83
C GLU A 128 -18.47 -50.20 17.87
N TRP A 129 -18.67 -50.12 16.55
CA TRP A 129 -17.77 -50.74 15.58
C TRP A 129 -17.14 -49.74 14.61
N PRO A 130 -15.86 -49.93 14.22
CA PRO A 130 -15.22 -49.12 13.18
C PRO A 130 -15.85 -49.33 11.81
N ASP A 131 -16.14 -48.24 11.10
CA ASP A 131 -16.70 -48.26 9.75
C ASP A 131 -15.63 -47.85 8.72
N LYS A 132 -15.00 -48.87 8.11
CA LYS A 132 -13.97 -48.66 7.08
C LYS A 132 -14.51 -48.05 5.79
N SER A 133 -15.79 -48.27 5.48
CA SER A 133 -16.40 -47.73 4.26
C SER A 133 -16.48 -46.21 4.35
N ILE A 134 -16.96 -45.71 5.49
CA ILE A 134 -17.05 -44.28 5.79
C ILE A 134 -15.66 -43.66 5.91
N ALA A 135 -14.70 -44.34 6.55
CA ALA A 135 -13.34 -43.84 6.66
C ALA A 135 -12.70 -43.56 5.27
N SER A 136 -13.04 -44.36 4.25
CA SER A 136 -12.52 -44.16 2.88
C SER A 136 -13.13 -42.96 2.14
N ILE A 137 -14.35 -42.57 2.48
CA ILE A 137 -15.08 -41.43 1.89
C ILE A 137 -15.22 -40.25 2.86
N TRP A 138 -14.46 -40.27 3.96
CA TRP A 138 -14.61 -39.30 5.05
C TRP A 138 -14.45 -37.86 4.57
N ASP A 139 -13.51 -37.62 3.67
CA ASP A 139 -13.24 -36.31 3.10
C ASP A 139 -14.45 -35.71 2.37
N GLU A 140 -15.22 -36.53 1.65
CA GLU A 140 -16.46 -36.12 1.00
C GLU A 140 -17.59 -35.95 2.03
N TYR A 141 -17.61 -36.79 3.05
CA TYR A 141 -18.63 -36.77 4.09
C TYR A 141 -18.53 -35.50 4.95
N ILE A 142 -17.33 -35.16 5.43
CA ILE A 142 -17.11 -33.96 6.23
C ILE A 142 -17.36 -32.68 5.43
N GLU A 143 -17.09 -32.69 4.12
CA GLU A 143 -17.36 -31.53 3.25
C GLU A 143 -18.86 -31.19 3.18
N ASN A 144 -19.73 -32.20 3.31
CA ASN A 144 -21.17 -32.00 3.37
C ASN A 144 -21.65 -31.48 4.73
N ILE A 145 -20.97 -31.82 5.83
CA ILE A 145 -21.34 -31.42 7.20
C ILE A 145 -20.76 -30.04 7.52
N LEU A 146 -19.43 -29.92 7.50
CA LEU A 146 -18.65 -28.73 7.80
C LEU A 146 -17.57 -28.55 6.72
N PRO A 147 -17.91 -27.93 5.57
CA PRO A 147 -16.98 -27.70 4.47
C PRO A 147 -15.68 -27.03 4.88
N LEU A 148 -14.56 -27.45 4.30
CA LEU A 148 -13.24 -26.95 4.67
C LEU A 148 -13.10 -25.44 4.45
N GLY A 149 -13.67 -24.90 3.37
CA GLY A 149 -13.56 -23.47 3.03
C GLY A 149 -14.20 -22.52 4.06
N ILE A 150 -15.22 -22.99 4.79
CA ILE A 150 -15.83 -22.26 5.92
C ILE A 150 -15.30 -22.72 7.28
N SER A 151 -14.48 -23.77 7.36
CA SER A 151 -13.96 -24.24 8.65
C SER A 151 -13.22 -23.14 9.41
N LYS A 152 -12.50 -22.27 8.68
CA LYS A 152 -11.86 -21.04 9.18
C LYS A 152 -12.81 -19.96 9.69
N LEU A 153 -14.11 -20.13 9.47
CA LEU A 153 -15.17 -19.22 9.91
C LEU A 153 -15.85 -19.71 11.19
N PHE A 154 -15.82 -21.03 11.44
CA PHE A 154 -16.44 -21.65 12.62
C PHE A 154 -15.40 -22.08 13.66
N LEU A 155 -14.20 -22.48 13.22
CA LEU A 155 -13.05 -22.81 14.05
C LEU A 155 -11.98 -21.80 13.72
N PHE A 156 -11.90 -20.67 14.43
CA PHE A 156 -11.06 -19.55 14.03
C PHE A 156 -10.27 -18.94 15.16
N ASP A 157 -9.21 -18.23 14.77
CA ASP A 157 -8.43 -17.35 15.62
C ASP A 157 -8.97 -15.92 15.40
N GLY A 158 -9.24 -15.20 16.49
CA GLY A 158 -9.78 -13.84 16.46
C GLY A 158 -8.95 -12.89 15.62
N GLU A 159 -7.63 -13.12 15.51
CA GLU A 159 -6.75 -12.36 14.62
C GLU A 159 -6.96 -12.72 13.14
N GLN A 160 -7.22 -13.98 12.80
CA GLN A 160 -7.43 -14.43 11.41
C GLN A 160 -8.75 -13.92 10.79
N VAL A 161 -9.78 -13.71 11.61
CA VAL A 161 -11.06 -13.13 11.14
C VAL A 161 -10.89 -11.71 10.63
N LYS A 162 -9.90 -10.98 11.15
CA LYS A 162 -9.55 -9.64 10.65
C LYS A 162 -9.03 -9.68 9.21
N GLU A 163 -8.19 -10.66 8.85
CA GLU A 163 -7.66 -10.78 7.48
C GLU A 163 -8.80 -10.93 6.47
N LEU A 164 -9.83 -11.73 6.81
CA LEU A 164 -11.02 -11.87 5.97
C LEU A 164 -11.82 -10.57 5.85
N ALA A 165 -11.85 -9.75 6.90
CA ALA A 165 -12.52 -8.45 6.91
C ALA A 165 -11.80 -7.40 6.04
N GLU A 166 -10.47 -7.50 5.92
CA GLU A 166 -9.63 -6.58 5.15
C GLU A 166 -9.66 -6.86 3.66
N LEU A 167 -9.98 -8.09 3.24
CA LEU A 167 -10.14 -8.44 1.83
C LEU A 167 -11.39 -7.79 1.24
N GLU A 168 -11.24 -7.18 0.06
CA GLU A 168 -12.38 -6.66 -0.70
C GLU A 168 -13.28 -7.79 -1.21
N THR A 169 -12.65 -8.85 -1.71
CA THR A 169 -13.28 -10.07 -2.20
C THR A 169 -12.82 -11.29 -1.40
N PRO A 170 -13.75 -12.14 -0.92
CA PRO A 170 -13.39 -13.38 -0.26
C PRO A 170 -12.67 -14.35 -1.23
N PRO A 171 -11.72 -15.18 -0.75
CA PRO A 171 -11.10 -16.20 -1.59
C PRO A 171 -12.12 -17.17 -2.19
N GLN A 172 -11.85 -17.71 -3.39
CA GLN A 172 -12.79 -18.61 -4.08
C GLN A 172 -13.22 -19.81 -3.22
N ALA A 173 -12.31 -20.38 -2.43
CA ALA A 173 -12.64 -21.48 -1.51
C ALA A 173 -13.70 -21.10 -0.45
N VAL A 174 -13.71 -19.84 -0.01
CA VAL A 174 -14.73 -19.32 0.92
C VAL A 174 -16.06 -19.13 0.19
N ILE A 175 -16.03 -18.60 -1.04
CA ILE A 175 -17.21 -18.44 -1.90
C ILE A 175 -17.88 -19.79 -2.13
N ASP A 176 -17.12 -20.80 -2.56
CA ASP A 176 -17.64 -22.15 -2.82
C ASP A 176 -18.24 -22.78 -1.55
N ALA A 177 -17.61 -22.56 -0.40
CA ALA A 177 -18.12 -23.05 0.86
C ALA A 177 -19.40 -22.32 1.32
N ILE A 178 -19.54 -21.02 1.04
CA ILE A 178 -20.80 -20.27 1.22
C ILE A 178 -21.89 -20.84 0.31
N TYR A 179 -21.59 -21.15 -0.96
CA TYR A 179 -22.53 -21.80 -1.88
C TYR A 179 -23.04 -23.13 -1.34
N ASN A 180 -22.15 -23.97 -0.80
CA ASN A 180 -22.52 -25.27 -0.20
C ASN A 180 -23.37 -25.09 1.06
N LEU A 181 -22.99 -24.15 1.92
CA LEU A 181 -23.68 -23.90 3.19
C LEU A 181 -25.05 -23.23 3.02
N LEU A 182 -25.24 -22.39 2.00
CA LEU A 182 -26.54 -21.84 1.60
C LEU A 182 -27.45 -22.89 0.92
N GLY A 183 -26.92 -24.08 0.62
CA GLY A 183 -27.65 -25.18 -0.03
C GLY A 183 -27.84 -24.98 -1.53
N LEU A 184 -27.03 -24.13 -2.16
CA LEU A 184 -27.10 -23.84 -3.61
C LEU A 184 -26.41 -24.93 -4.45
N GLU A 185 -25.56 -25.74 -3.81
CA GLU A 185 -24.85 -26.86 -4.45
C GLU A 185 -25.80 -27.92 -5.00
N LEU A 186 -26.83 -28.31 -4.23
CA LEU A 186 -27.75 -29.39 -4.61
C LEU A 186 -28.46 -29.12 -5.95
N ALA A 187 -28.91 -27.88 -6.17
CA ALA A 187 -29.52 -27.49 -7.43
C ALA A 187 -28.53 -27.55 -8.60
N THR A 188 -27.27 -27.16 -8.35
CA THR A 188 -26.19 -27.21 -9.34
C THR A 188 -25.82 -28.66 -9.68
N ARG A 189 -25.68 -29.53 -8.67
CA ARG A 189 -25.39 -30.95 -8.83
C ARG A 189 -26.50 -31.68 -9.57
N LEU A 190 -27.76 -31.45 -9.20
CA LEU A 190 -28.91 -32.02 -9.91
C LEU A 190 -28.95 -31.59 -11.39
N SER A 191 -28.61 -30.34 -11.68
CA SER A 191 -28.54 -29.86 -13.07
C SER A 191 -27.48 -30.62 -13.89
N ILE A 192 -26.33 -30.92 -13.28
CA ILE A 192 -25.25 -31.72 -13.90
C ILE A 192 -25.72 -33.16 -14.08
N ASP A 193 -26.28 -33.79 -13.03
CA ASP A 193 -26.76 -35.16 -13.07
C ASP A 193 -27.84 -35.37 -14.14
N LEU A 194 -28.78 -34.43 -14.26
CA LEU A 194 -29.81 -34.42 -15.31
C LEU A 194 -29.21 -34.28 -16.71
N SER A 195 -28.11 -33.54 -16.86
CA SER A 195 -27.42 -33.40 -18.15
C SER A 195 -26.78 -34.72 -18.58
N ILE A 196 -26.15 -35.43 -17.64
CA ILE A 196 -25.54 -36.75 -17.88
C ILE A 196 -26.64 -37.78 -18.19
N LEU A 197 -27.75 -37.74 -17.46
CA LEU A 197 -28.88 -38.65 -17.67
C LEU A 197 -29.55 -38.41 -19.02
N SER A 198 -29.69 -37.14 -19.44
CA SER A 198 -30.16 -36.75 -20.78
C SER A 198 -29.26 -37.34 -21.87
N GLN A 199 -27.94 -37.17 -21.74
CA GLN A 199 -26.96 -37.71 -22.70
C GLN A 199 -27.01 -39.23 -22.81
N ARG A 200 -27.01 -39.95 -21.67
CA ARG A 200 -27.12 -41.41 -21.66
C ARG A 200 -28.39 -41.91 -22.34
N LYS A 201 -29.53 -41.26 -22.07
CA LYS A 201 -30.81 -41.65 -22.67
C LYS A 201 -30.92 -41.31 -24.16
N ARG A 202 -30.25 -40.27 -24.63
CA ARG A 202 -30.11 -40.00 -26.07
C ARG A 202 -29.30 -41.11 -26.77
N LYS A 203 -28.22 -41.61 -26.15
CA LYS A 203 -27.39 -42.71 -26.67
C LYS A 203 -28.12 -44.07 -26.74
N ASP A 204 -29.01 -44.33 -25.78
CA ASP A 204 -29.85 -45.54 -25.75
C ASP A 204 -30.85 -45.63 -26.94
N VAL A 205 -31.19 -44.49 -27.58
CA VAL A 205 -32.31 -44.38 -28.54
C VAL A 205 -31.86 -44.21 -30.00
N ALA A 206 -30.61 -43.83 -30.26
CA ALA A 206 -30.08 -43.59 -31.61
C ALA A 206 -29.80 -44.88 -32.40
N ASP A 207 -30.12 -44.88 -33.71
CA ASP A 207 -29.82 -45.98 -34.63
C ASP A 207 -28.30 -46.12 -34.90
N ILE A 208 -27.82 -47.23 -35.49
CA ILE A 208 -26.36 -47.51 -35.59
C ILE A 208 -25.57 -46.42 -36.35
N GLN A 209 -26.16 -45.84 -37.39
CA GLN A 209 -25.56 -44.76 -38.18
C GLN A 209 -25.58 -43.42 -37.44
N GLU A 210 -26.66 -43.14 -36.71
CA GLU A 210 -26.86 -41.92 -35.93
C GLU A 210 -26.00 -41.91 -34.66
N ARG A 211 -25.71 -43.09 -34.10
CA ARG A 211 -24.74 -43.26 -33.03
C ARG A 211 -23.35 -42.84 -33.46
N ALA A 212 -22.92 -43.17 -34.68
CA ALA A 212 -21.61 -42.79 -35.19
C ALA A 212 -21.48 -41.27 -35.35
N ASP A 213 -22.51 -40.59 -35.89
CA ASP A 213 -22.53 -39.13 -36.02
C ASP A 213 -22.55 -38.41 -34.67
N ILE A 214 -23.31 -38.94 -33.69
CA ILE A 214 -23.31 -38.42 -32.31
C ILE A 214 -21.95 -38.64 -31.65
N GLU A 215 -21.32 -39.80 -31.85
CA GLU A 215 -20.00 -40.10 -31.29
C GLU A 215 -18.92 -39.19 -31.87
N GLU A 216 -19.00 -38.85 -33.17
CA GLU A 216 -18.08 -37.90 -33.82
C GLU A 216 -18.25 -36.47 -33.26
N ILE A 217 -19.49 -36.01 -33.09
CA ILE A 217 -19.79 -34.69 -32.49
C ILE A 217 -19.37 -34.65 -31.00
N GLU A 218 -19.57 -35.75 -30.26
CA GLU A 218 -19.16 -35.87 -28.86
C GLU A 218 -17.63 -35.88 -28.71
N GLN A 219 -16.91 -36.59 -29.58
CA GLN A 219 -15.44 -36.54 -29.62
C GLN A 219 -14.93 -35.13 -29.92
N ARG A 220 -15.56 -34.45 -30.88
CA ARG A 220 -15.22 -33.06 -31.20
C ARG A 220 -15.51 -32.11 -30.03
N LEU A 221 -16.61 -32.32 -29.30
CA LEU A 221 -16.93 -31.56 -28.09
C LEU A 221 -15.95 -31.84 -26.95
N ALA A 222 -15.55 -33.08 -26.75
CA ALA A 222 -14.57 -33.44 -25.73
C ALA A 222 -13.22 -32.77 -26.01
N GLN A 223 -12.77 -32.82 -27.27
CA GLN A 223 -11.54 -32.14 -27.70
C GLN A 223 -11.65 -30.62 -27.54
N GLN A 224 -12.74 -29.99 -28.00
CA GLN A 224 -12.97 -28.55 -27.83
C GLN A 224 -13.10 -28.15 -26.36
N GLN A 225 -13.60 -29.03 -25.49
CA GLN A 225 -13.68 -28.79 -24.05
C GLN A 225 -12.28 -28.82 -23.39
N GLU A 226 -11.40 -29.72 -23.82
CA GLU A 226 -10.00 -29.73 -23.39
C GLU A 226 -9.24 -28.49 -23.89
N GLU A 227 -9.40 -28.14 -25.18
CA GLU A 227 -8.83 -26.92 -25.75
C GLU A 227 -9.33 -25.67 -25.03
N LYS A 228 -10.62 -25.60 -24.68
CA LYS A 228 -11.20 -24.52 -23.89
C LYS A 228 -10.59 -24.44 -22.49
N LYS A 229 -10.41 -25.58 -21.81
CA LYS A 229 -9.74 -25.62 -20.49
C LYS A 229 -8.30 -25.14 -20.57
N ALA A 230 -7.55 -25.60 -21.57
CA ALA A 230 -6.16 -25.17 -21.78
C ALA A 230 -6.07 -23.67 -22.10
N ALA A 231 -6.97 -23.16 -22.95
CA ALA A 231 -7.05 -21.74 -23.27
C ALA A 231 -7.42 -20.89 -22.05
N GLN A 232 -8.34 -21.37 -21.20
CA GLN A 232 -8.70 -20.70 -19.95
C GLN A 232 -7.52 -20.64 -18.97
N GLN A 233 -6.81 -21.75 -18.77
CA GLN A 233 -5.62 -21.78 -17.90
C GLN A 233 -4.56 -20.78 -18.38
N LYS A 234 -4.32 -20.73 -19.70
CA LYS A 234 -3.38 -19.78 -20.31
C LYS A 234 -3.84 -18.33 -20.17
N LEU A 235 -5.15 -18.07 -20.26
CA LEU A 235 -5.73 -16.75 -20.03
C LEU A 235 -5.53 -16.31 -18.58
N ASP A 236 -5.73 -17.21 -17.62
CA ASP A 236 -5.54 -16.94 -16.19
C ASP A 236 -4.07 -16.65 -15.86
N GLU A 237 -3.13 -17.38 -16.46
CA GLU A 237 -1.68 -17.10 -16.38
C GLU A 237 -1.33 -15.72 -16.95
N LEU A 238 -1.83 -15.38 -18.13
CA LEU A 238 -1.63 -14.06 -18.77
C LEU A 238 -2.24 -12.94 -17.93
N LYS A 239 -3.40 -13.17 -17.31
CA LYS A 239 -4.04 -12.22 -16.40
C LYS A 239 -3.20 -11.97 -15.15
N GLN A 240 -2.60 -13.01 -14.57
CA GLN A 240 -1.67 -12.85 -13.45
C GLN A 240 -0.42 -12.04 -13.86
N GLN A 241 0.13 -12.30 -15.04
CA GLN A 241 1.27 -11.53 -15.57
C GLN A 241 0.90 -10.06 -15.80
N LEU A 242 -0.30 -9.78 -16.31
CA LEU A 242 -0.82 -8.42 -16.47
C LEU A 242 -0.91 -7.68 -15.13
N VAL A 243 -1.55 -8.30 -14.12
CA VAL A 243 -1.68 -7.71 -12.78
C VAL A 243 -0.31 -7.45 -12.13
N LEU A 244 0.66 -8.35 -12.33
CA LEU A 244 2.03 -8.13 -11.86
C LEU A 244 2.68 -6.95 -12.58
N ALA A 245 2.57 -6.86 -13.91
CA ALA A 245 3.12 -5.76 -14.69
C ALA A 245 2.50 -4.40 -14.32
N GLU A 246 1.18 -4.34 -14.09
CA GLU A 246 0.48 -3.15 -13.59
C GLU A 246 1.03 -2.71 -12.23
N LYS A 247 1.21 -3.65 -11.30
CA LYS A 247 1.79 -3.36 -9.99
C LYS A 247 3.24 -2.88 -10.08
N HIS A 248 4.03 -3.42 -11.01
CA HIS A 248 5.40 -2.97 -11.26
C HIS A 248 5.44 -1.56 -11.84
N GLN A 249 4.58 -1.25 -12.80
CA GLN A 249 4.44 0.08 -13.39
C GLN A 249 3.98 1.11 -12.35
N GLN A 250 3.00 0.76 -11.51
CA GLN A 250 2.49 1.66 -10.49
C GLN A 250 3.57 1.99 -9.44
N LYS A 251 4.32 0.97 -8.98
CA LYS A 251 5.47 1.19 -8.10
C LYS A 251 6.57 2.05 -8.73
N ALA A 252 6.84 1.87 -10.02
CA ALA A 252 7.83 2.68 -10.75
C ALA A 252 7.35 4.13 -10.89
N SER A 253 6.07 4.34 -11.17
CA SER A 253 5.42 5.66 -11.24
C SER A 253 5.44 6.38 -9.89
N ASP A 254 5.06 5.70 -8.81
CA ASP A 254 5.04 6.29 -7.46
C ASP A 254 6.46 6.72 -7.01
N LYS A 255 7.48 5.90 -7.32
CA LYS A 255 8.89 6.26 -7.08
C LYS A 255 9.34 7.43 -7.94
N PHE A 256 8.97 7.46 -9.22
CA PHE A 256 9.29 8.57 -10.10
C PHE A 256 8.67 9.89 -9.63
N VAL A 257 7.42 9.88 -9.15
CA VAL A 257 6.75 11.08 -8.63
C VAL A 257 7.36 11.53 -7.30
N SER A 258 7.57 10.60 -6.36
CA SER A 258 8.06 10.94 -5.02
C SER A 258 9.53 11.37 -4.97
N GLU A 259 10.40 10.71 -5.73
CA GLU A 259 11.83 11.01 -5.79
C GLU A 259 12.13 12.04 -6.90
N GLY A 260 11.52 11.90 -8.07
CA GLY A 260 11.72 12.81 -9.21
C GLY A 260 11.08 14.19 -9.04
N GLY A 261 9.95 14.29 -8.31
CA GLY A 261 9.28 15.58 -8.04
C GLY A 261 10.13 16.52 -7.16
N LYS A 262 10.82 15.97 -6.15
CA LYS A 262 11.71 16.75 -5.27
C LYS A 262 12.96 17.22 -6.01
N ILE A 263 13.56 16.34 -6.80
CA ILE A 263 14.76 16.64 -7.60
C ILE A 263 14.44 17.69 -8.68
N ALA A 264 13.28 17.60 -9.34
CA ALA A 264 12.86 18.56 -10.36
C ALA A 264 12.57 19.95 -9.77
N GLN A 265 11.95 20.02 -8.60
CA GLN A 265 11.66 21.28 -7.91
C GLN A 265 12.93 21.98 -7.42
N GLU A 266 13.86 21.25 -6.80
CA GLU A 266 15.16 21.79 -6.36
C GLU A 266 16.02 22.24 -7.54
N SER A 267 16.06 21.47 -8.63
CA SER A 267 16.79 21.83 -9.85
C SER A 267 16.22 23.09 -10.52
N SER A 268 14.90 23.21 -10.61
CA SER A 268 14.24 24.41 -11.19
C SER A 268 14.52 25.67 -10.37
N GLN A 269 14.54 25.57 -9.04
CA GLN A 269 14.87 26.70 -8.16
C GLN A 269 16.34 27.11 -8.29
N LEU A 270 17.26 26.15 -8.36
CA LEU A 270 18.68 26.43 -8.57
C LEU A 270 18.95 27.03 -9.95
N GLN A 271 18.26 26.56 -11.00
CA GLN A 271 18.35 27.15 -12.34
C GLN A 271 17.85 28.59 -12.39
N ALA A 272 16.73 28.89 -11.74
CA ALA A 272 16.22 30.26 -11.63
C ALA A 272 17.24 31.16 -10.92
N LYS A 273 17.82 30.67 -9.82
CA LYS A 273 18.84 31.41 -9.06
C LYS A 273 20.11 31.67 -9.87
N VAL A 274 20.61 30.70 -10.64
CA VAL A 274 21.77 30.90 -11.53
C VAL A 274 21.46 32.00 -12.54
N LYS A 275 20.28 31.95 -13.17
CA LYS A 275 19.87 32.97 -14.14
C LYS A 275 19.82 34.37 -13.53
N ASP A 276 19.25 34.52 -12.34
CA ASP A 276 19.20 35.82 -11.65
C ASP A 276 20.60 36.36 -11.32
N LEU A 277 21.52 35.48 -10.91
CA LEU A 277 22.91 35.84 -10.65
C LEU A 277 23.67 36.22 -11.93
N GLU A 278 23.42 35.54 -13.05
CA GLU A 278 24.00 35.90 -14.35
C GLU A 278 23.50 37.24 -14.86
N GLU A 279 22.21 37.54 -14.70
CA GLU A 279 21.63 38.85 -15.03
C GLU A 279 22.26 39.96 -14.18
N ALA A 280 22.46 39.72 -12.89
CA ALA A 280 23.16 40.65 -12.00
C ALA A 280 24.63 40.87 -12.42
N ARG A 281 25.36 39.79 -12.74
CA ARG A 281 26.74 39.86 -13.26
C ARG A 281 26.82 40.67 -14.55
N ASP A 282 25.89 40.45 -15.47
CA ASP A 282 25.88 41.14 -16.76
C ASP A 282 25.54 42.63 -16.58
N SER A 283 24.68 42.99 -15.62
CA SER A 283 24.42 44.38 -15.25
C SER A 283 25.68 45.09 -14.73
N LEU A 284 26.47 44.45 -13.87
CA LEU A 284 27.73 45.01 -13.37
C LEU A 284 28.79 45.13 -14.46
N ARG A 285 28.87 44.16 -15.38
CA ARG A 285 29.73 44.26 -16.56
C ARG A 285 29.35 45.44 -17.45
N GLN A 286 28.06 45.73 -17.60
CA GLN A 286 27.60 46.93 -18.32
C GLN A 286 28.02 48.21 -17.60
N THR A 287 27.93 48.26 -16.26
CA THR A 287 28.43 49.40 -15.47
C THR A 287 29.92 49.62 -15.67
N LEU A 288 30.74 48.56 -15.61
CA LEU A 288 32.18 48.66 -15.89
C LEU A 288 32.46 49.14 -17.32
N ARG A 289 31.70 48.67 -18.31
CA ARG A 289 31.83 49.15 -19.70
C ARG A 289 31.50 50.63 -19.83
N LYS A 290 30.51 51.14 -19.10
CA LYS A 290 30.19 52.58 -19.05
C LYS A 290 31.32 53.38 -18.43
N LEU A 291 31.84 52.95 -17.27
CA LEU A 291 32.99 53.59 -16.63
C LEU A 291 34.21 53.63 -17.55
N ALA A 292 34.48 52.53 -18.27
CA ALA A 292 35.57 52.45 -19.24
C ALA A 292 35.36 53.30 -20.50
N ALA A 293 34.12 53.72 -20.81
CA ALA A 293 33.81 54.63 -21.91
C ALA A 293 33.90 56.11 -21.52
N GLU A 294 34.01 56.42 -20.22
CA GLU A 294 34.09 57.77 -19.67
C GLU A 294 35.56 58.15 -19.39
N THR A 295 35.83 58.89 -18.31
CA THR A 295 37.15 59.44 -17.98
C THR A 295 38.13 58.43 -17.40
N LEU A 296 37.67 57.24 -16.97
CA LEU A 296 38.50 56.24 -16.29
C LEU A 296 39.76 55.80 -17.08
N PRO A 297 39.74 55.65 -18.42
CA PRO A 297 40.95 55.32 -19.19
C PRO A 297 42.07 56.36 -19.06
N LEU A 298 41.75 57.61 -18.76
CA LEU A 298 42.75 58.66 -18.54
C LEU A 298 43.63 58.35 -17.31
N ASN A 299 43.18 57.49 -16.40
CA ASN A 299 43.99 57.01 -15.29
C ASN A 299 45.24 56.24 -15.75
N LEU A 300 45.26 55.69 -16.98
CA LEU A 300 46.45 55.05 -17.56
C LEU A 300 47.61 56.02 -17.79
N ILE A 301 47.29 57.32 -17.96
CA ILE A 301 48.25 58.41 -18.18
C ILE A 301 48.26 59.39 -17.01
N TYR A 302 47.82 58.96 -15.82
CA TYR A 302 47.73 59.82 -14.62
C TYR A 302 48.99 60.66 -14.33
N PRO A 303 50.23 60.11 -14.45
CA PRO A 303 51.43 60.93 -14.26
C PRO A 303 51.57 62.07 -15.27
N LEU A 304 51.15 61.86 -16.52
CA LEU A 304 51.19 62.89 -17.57
C LEU A 304 50.13 63.97 -17.32
N LEU A 305 48.97 63.60 -16.78
CA LEU A 305 47.94 64.56 -16.41
C LEU A 305 48.39 65.47 -15.26
N ILE A 306 49.06 64.93 -14.24
CA ILE A 306 49.65 65.74 -13.16
C ILE A 306 50.73 66.69 -13.72
N GLN A 307 51.59 66.19 -14.63
CA GLN A 307 52.59 67.04 -15.27
C GLN A 307 51.94 68.17 -16.07
N ALA A 308 50.84 67.89 -16.77
CA ALA A 308 50.07 68.89 -17.49
C ALA A 308 49.43 69.92 -16.55
N GLU A 309 48.88 69.51 -15.40
CA GLU A 309 48.34 70.44 -14.38
C GLU A 309 49.44 71.38 -13.85
N ILE A 310 50.57 70.82 -13.43
CA ILE A 310 51.71 71.60 -12.90
C ILE A 310 52.23 72.59 -13.95
N GLN A 311 52.35 72.15 -15.20
CA GLN A 311 52.80 73.01 -16.28
C GLN A 311 51.78 74.11 -16.60
N ALA A 312 50.49 73.77 -16.66
CA ALA A 312 49.44 74.74 -16.95
C ALA A 312 49.29 75.80 -15.85
N ASP A 313 49.42 75.42 -14.56
CA ASP A 313 49.44 76.38 -13.45
C ASP A 313 50.62 77.35 -13.54
N LYS A 314 51.79 76.87 -13.97
CA LYS A 314 52.97 77.72 -14.22
C LYS A 314 52.73 78.68 -15.39
N GLU A 315 52.15 78.19 -16.49
CA GLU A 315 51.85 79.00 -17.67
C GLU A 315 50.80 80.08 -17.37
N ILE A 316 49.73 79.75 -16.65
CA ILE A 316 48.70 80.71 -16.20
C ILE A 316 49.31 81.78 -15.30
N LYS A 317 50.13 81.39 -14.30
CA LYS A 317 50.80 82.36 -13.41
C LYS A 317 51.68 83.30 -14.24
N ARG A 318 52.44 82.77 -15.20
CA ARG A 318 53.28 83.57 -16.10
C ARG A 318 52.44 84.53 -16.96
N GLN A 319 51.33 84.06 -17.53
CA GLN A 319 50.41 84.92 -18.30
C GLN A 319 49.83 86.04 -17.44
N GLN A 320 49.44 85.75 -16.19
CA GLN A 320 48.96 86.75 -15.23
C GLN A 320 50.05 87.78 -14.90
N SER A 321 51.29 87.36 -14.67
CA SER A 321 52.42 88.27 -14.43
C SER A 321 52.73 89.14 -15.66
N ILE A 322 52.68 88.59 -16.88
CA ILE A 322 52.85 89.35 -18.13
C ILE A 322 51.73 90.41 -18.28
N ALA A 323 50.47 90.01 -18.08
CA ALA A 323 49.33 90.91 -18.15
C ALA A 323 49.39 92.01 -17.07
N ALA A 324 49.90 91.68 -15.88
CA ALA A 324 50.08 92.64 -14.79
C ALA A 324 51.25 93.61 -15.05
N ARG A 325 52.28 93.21 -15.80
CA ARG A 325 53.50 94.01 -16.02
C ARG A 325 53.21 95.41 -16.55
N GLU A 326 52.49 95.52 -17.67
CA GLU A 326 52.22 96.83 -18.28
C GLU A 326 51.35 97.71 -17.37
N VAL A 327 50.36 97.10 -16.71
CA VAL A 327 49.45 97.79 -15.78
C VAL A 327 50.21 98.32 -14.55
N LEU A 328 51.13 97.52 -14.00
CA LEU A 328 51.94 97.91 -12.84
C LEU A 328 52.98 98.98 -13.21
N GLN A 329 53.67 98.85 -14.34
CA GLN A 329 54.63 99.87 -14.81
C GLN A 329 53.95 101.21 -15.11
N GLU A 330 52.76 101.19 -15.72
CA GLU A 330 51.98 102.41 -15.94
C GLU A 330 51.51 103.02 -14.62
N ARG A 331 51.07 102.22 -13.65
CA ARG A 331 50.71 102.70 -12.32
C ARG A 331 51.91 103.33 -11.60
N ASP A 332 53.05 102.68 -11.65
CA ASP A 332 54.26 103.08 -10.95
C ASP A 332 54.82 104.40 -11.51
N SER A 333 54.80 104.57 -12.84
CA SER A 333 55.16 105.85 -13.48
C SER A 333 54.23 107.00 -13.07
N ARG A 334 52.90 106.78 -13.08
CA ARG A 334 51.93 107.78 -12.60
C ARG A 334 52.14 108.14 -11.12
N LEU A 335 52.51 107.16 -10.30
CA LEU A 335 52.78 107.36 -8.88
C LEU A 335 54.06 108.17 -8.66
N ILE A 336 55.13 107.90 -9.43
CA ILE A 336 56.37 108.68 -9.42
C ILE A 336 56.11 110.13 -9.88
N ASP A 337 55.34 110.33 -10.96
CA ASP A 337 54.96 111.67 -11.45
C ASP A 337 54.20 112.46 -10.39
N TYR A 338 53.29 111.79 -9.66
CA TYR A 338 52.51 112.42 -8.60
C TYR A 338 53.38 112.80 -7.40
N ILE A 339 54.27 111.89 -6.96
CA ILE A 339 55.22 112.14 -5.86
C ILE A 339 56.15 113.33 -6.20
N THR A 340 56.62 113.40 -7.45
CA THR A 340 57.50 114.49 -7.92
C THR A 340 56.77 115.83 -7.88
N LYS A 341 55.47 115.87 -8.19
CA LYS A 341 54.65 117.10 -8.08
C LYS A 341 54.46 117.59 -6.65
N ILE A 342 54.43 116.69 -5.66
CA ILE A 342 54.22 117.05 -4.24
C ILE A 342 55.52 117.56 -3.58
N SER A 343 56.65 117.54 -4.29
CA SER A 343 57.93 118.07 -3.81
C SER A 343 58.43 117.36 -2.53
N LEU A 344 58.34 116.02 -2.51
CA LEU A 344 59.04 115.20 -1.51
C LEU A 344 60.56 115.37 -1.63
N ASP A 345 61.28 115.09 -0.54
CA ASP A 345 62.73 115.11 -0.54
C ASP A 345 63.31 114.06 -1.49
N GLU A 346 64.38 114.43 -2.19
CA GLU A 346 64.99 113.64 -3.26
C GLU A 346 65.46 112.25 -2.79
N GLN A 347 65.82 112.11 -1.51
CA GLN A 347 66.20 110.83 -0.90
C GLN A 347 65.01 109.87 -0.78
N SER A 348 63.85 110.35 -0.30
CA SER A 348 62.64 109.54 -0.19
C SER A 348 62.07 109.15 -1.56
N VAL A 349 62.13 110.05 -2.55
CA VAL A 349 61.72 109.73 -3.93
C VAL A 349 62.61 108.62 -4.51
N HIS A 350 63.92 108.70 -4.31
CA HIS A 350 64.85 107.67 -4.77
C HIS A 350 64.60 106.32 -4.06
N GLN A 351 64.31 106.30 -2.77
CA GLN A 351 63.99 105.05 -2.05
C GLN A 351 62.72 104.38 -2.59
N ILE A 352 61.66 105.16 -2.88
CA ILE A 352 60.42 104.64 -3.45
C ILE A 352 60.65 104.12 -4.88
N GLN A 353 61.42 104.87 -5.69
CA GLN A 353 61.80 104.41 -7.02
C GLN A 353 62.61 103.11 -6.98
N SER A 354 63.57 102.98 -6.06
CA SER A 354 64.32 101.75 -5.87
C SER A 354 63.41 100.57 -5.46
N PHE A 355 62.47 100.78 -4.54
CA PHE A 355 61.51 99.74 -4.15
C PHE A 355 60.61 99.30 -5.31
N LEU A 356 60.05 100.24 -6.08
CA LEU A 356 59.23 99.91 -7.26
C LEU A 356 60.06 99.21 -8.34
N GLN A 357 61.33 99.59 -8.48
CA GLN A 357 62.23 98.95 -9.43
C GLN A 357 62.60 97.53 -8.98
N GLU A 358 62.79 97.29 -7.69
CA GLU A 358 62.99 95.96 -7.11
C GLU A 358 61.75 95.06 -7.29
N GLU A 359 60.55 95.57 -7.03
CA GLU A 359 59.29 94.83 -7.26
C GLU A 359 59.06 94.51 -8.74
N ASN A 360 59.31 95.47 -9.64
CA ASN A 360 59.25 95.24 -11.08
C ASN A 360 60.31 94.25 -11.55
N GLN A 361 61.53 94.30 -10.98
CA GLN A 361 62.59 93.35 -11.29
C GLN A 361 62.27 91.93 -10.78
N ALA A 362 61.62 91.80 -9.62
CA ALA A 362 61.13 90.52 -9.11
C ALA A 362 60.04 89.93 -10.03
N LEU A 363 59.11 90.77 -10.52
CA LEU A 363 58.11 90.38 -11.51
C LEU A 363 58.76 89.97 -12.85
N GLU A 364 59.77 90.71 -13.31
CA GLU A 364 60.52 90.39 -14.54
C GLU A 364 61.27 89.05 -14.40
N GLN A 365 61.86 88.77 -13.23
CA GLN A 365 62.48 87.48 -12.92
C GLN A 365 61.48 86.31 -12.93
N GLU A 366 60.24 86.52 -12.44
CA GLU A 366 59.17 85.51 -12.55
C GLU A 366 58.72 85.28 -14.01
N ILE A 367 58.82 86.29 -14.88
CA ILE A 367 58.47 86.17 -16.30
C ILE A 367 59.61 85.53 -17.11
N GLU A 368 60.87 85.84 -16.76
CA GLU A 368 62.11 85.36 -17.38
C GLU A 368 62.51 83.95 -16.94
N THR A 369 61.91 83.39 -15.88
CA THR A 369 62.07 81.97 -15.54
C THR A 369 61.92 81.12 -16.81
N GLU A 370 62.82 80.15 -17.04
CA GLU A 370 62.93 79.30 -18.25
C GLU A 370 61.73 78.35 -18.48
N ILE A 371 60.51 78.81 -18.21
CA ILE A 371 59.26 78.09 -18.46
C ILE A 371 58.87 78.41 -19.89
N GLN A 372 59.25 77.54 -20.83
CA GLN A 372 58.71 77.60 -22.18
C GLN A 372 57.21 77.24 -22.12
N PRO A 373 56.29 78.15 -22.49
CA PRO A 373 54.90 77.79 -22.62
C PRO A 373 54.74 76.87 -23.83
N TYR A 374 54.14 75.69 -23.63
CA TYR A 374 53.88 74.74 -24.72
C TYR A 374 52.49 74.12 -24.66
N LEU A 375 51.76 74.28 -23.55
CA LEU A 375 50.38 73.81 -23.45
C LEU A 375 49.39 74.88 -23.92
N GLU A 376 49.64 76.16 -23.61
CA GLU A 376 48.85 77.32 -24.03
C GLU A 376 47.33 77.18 -23.77
N VAL A 377 46.98 76.52 -22.66
CA VAL A 377 45.58 76.23 -22.30
C VAL A 377 44.95 77.39 -21.52
N ASP A 378 43.64 77.56 -21.67
CA ASP A 378 42.88 78.55 -20.89
C ASP A 378 42.57 78.08 -19.46
N THR A 379 42.12 79.02 -18.63
CA THR A 379 41.78 78.74 -17.23
C THR A 379 40.62 77.75 -17.09
N GLU A 380 39.72 77.68 -18.08
CA GLU A 380 38.56 76.79 -18.06
C GLU A 380 39.00 75.32 -18.22
N ALA A 381 39.83 75.03 -19.22
CA ALA A 381 40.39 73.71 -19.45
C ALA A 381 41.28 73.23 -18.29
N VAL A 382 42.01 74.13 -17.61
CA VAL A 382 42.76 73.76 -16.40
C VAL A 382 41.83 73.40 -15.25
N ASN A 383 40.72 74.12 -15.07
CA ASN A 383 39.72 73.77 -14.07
C ASN A 383 39.01 72.44 -14.39
N GLU A 384 38.76 72.16 -15.67
CA GLU A 384 38.26 70.85 -16.11
C GLU A 384 39.27 69.74 -15.81
N LEU A 385 40.56 69.93 -16.14
CA LEU A 385 41.63 68.98 -15.82
C LEU A 385 41.72 68.72 -14.31
N LYS A 386 41.63 69.77 -13.49
CA LYS A 386 41.59 69.66 -12.01
C LYS A 386 40.37 68.89 -11.52
N THR A 387 39.21 69.09 -12.16
CA THR A 387 37.98 68.36 -11.84
C THR A 387 38.11 66.88 -12.19
N VAL A 388 38.71 66.58 -13.35
CA VAL A 388 39.01 65.21 -13.78
C VAL A 388 39.96 64.53 -12.78
N LEU A 389 41.08 65.18 -12.44
CA LEU A 389 42.13 64.63 -11.57
C LEU A 389 41.68 64.43 -10.13
N ASN A 390 40.98 65.42 -9.55
CA ASN A 390 40.69 65.44 -8.11
C ASN A 390 39.33 64.85 -7.74
N ILE A 391 38.37 64.80 -8.68
CA ILE A 391 36.99 64.38 -8.39
C ILE A 391 36.59 63.16 -9.22
N GLN A 392 36.65 63.26 -10.55
CA GLN A 392 36.09 62.23 -11.43
C GLN A 392 36.93 60.94 -11.41
N LEU A 393 38.25 61.04 -11.58
CA LEU A 393 39.13 59.87 -11.61
C LEU A 393 39.14 59.09 -10.28
N PRO A 394 39.28 59.72 -9.09
CA PRO A 394 39.21 59.00 -7.82
C PRO A 394 37.85 58.31 -7.61
N SER A 395 36.75 59.02 -7.91
CA SER A 395 35.39 58.46 -7.78
C SER A 395 35.16 57.27 -8.71
N GLN A 396 35.51 57.39 -9.99
CA GLN A 396 35.34 56.30 -10.96
C GLN A 396 36.26 55.12 -10.67
N ASN A 397 37.47 55.37 -10.17
CA ASN A 397 38.40 54.31 -9.77
C ASN A 397 37.86 53.53 -8.56
N GLN A 398 37.27 54.22 -7.58
CA GLN A 398 36.62 53.55 -6.45
C GLN A 398 35.40 52.74 -6.92
N GLN A 399 34.51 53.32 -7.73
CA GLN A 399 33.36 52.61 -8.29
C GLN A 399 33.75 51.38 -9.11
N ALA A 400 34.84 51.47 -9.89
CA ALA A 400 35.37 50.35 -10.65
C ALA A 400 35.90 49.23 -9.74
N LYS A 401 36.60 49.58 -8.65
CA LYS A 401 37.05 48.60 -7.65
C LYS A 401 35.90 47.88 -6.97
N ASP A 402 34.88 48.64 -6.54
CA ASP A 402 33.70 48.08 -5.89
C ASP A 402 32.94 47.13 -6.84
N CYS A 403 32.79 47.52 -8.12
CA CYS A 403 32.19 46.66 -9.14
C CYS A 403 33.02 45.39 -9.40
N LEU A 404 34.35 45.46 -9.40
CA LEU A 404 35.21 44.30 -9.58
C LEU A 404 35.15 43.32 -8.39
N GLU A 405 35.07 43.84 -7.16
CA GLU A 405 34.89 43.02 -5.96
C GLU A 405 33.53 42.30 -5.98
N GLN A 406 32.45 43.02 -6.29
CA GLN A 406 31.11 42.45 -6.45
C GLN A 406 31.02 41.42 -7.58
N LEU A 407 31.71 41.65 -8.70
CA LEU A 407 31.78 40.66 -9.78
C LEU A 407 32.48 39.38 -9.35
N LYS A 408 33.53 39.49 -8.52
CA LYS A 408 34.23 38.32 -8.00
C LYS A 408 33.31 37.52 -7.06
N THR A 409 32.62 38.19 -6.14
CA THR A 409 31.68 37.52 -5.23
C THR A 409 30.53 36.85 -5.99
N LEU A 410 29.98 37.51 -7.01
CA LEU A 410 28.94 36.93 -7.86
C LEU A 410 29.45 35.74 -8.67
N GLN A 411 30.68 35.79 -9.18
CA GLN A 411 31.27 34.66 -9.89
C GLN A 411 31.45 33.45 -8.96
N ASP A 412 31.97 33.68 -7.75
CA ASP A 412 32.11 32.61 -6.74
C ASP A 412 30.74 32.02 -6.35
N GLU A 413 29.69 32.85 -6.25
CA GLU A 413 28.31 32.39 -5.98
C GLU A 413 27.70 31.61 -7.14
N ILE A 414 27.94 32.03 -8.39
CA ILE A 414 27.52 31.30 -9.60
C ILE A 414 28.19 29.93 -9.61
N ASP A 415 29.52 29.88 -9.50
CA ASP A 415 30.30 28.64 -9.54
C ASP A 415 29.86 27.66 -8.42
N ALA A 416 29.60 28.18 -7.21
CA ALA A 416 29.08 27.38 -6.10
C ALA A 416 27.65 26.88 -6.34
N THR A 417 26.79 27.70 -6.96
CA THR A 417 25.40 27.33 -7.25
C THR A 417 25.31 26.35 -8.42
N GLU A 418 26.16 26.49 -9.45
CA GLU A 418 26.30 25.54 -10.55
C GLU A 418 26.84 24.19 -10.06
N THR A 419 27.84 24.20 -9.16
CA THR A 419 28.33 22.97 -8.52
C THR A 419 27.20 22.28 -7.74
N LYS A 420 26.40 23.05 -6.99
CA LYS A 420 25.21 22.52 -6.29
C LYS A 420 24.20 21.94 -7.26
N LEU A 421 23.92 22.62 -8.38
CA LEU A 421 23.03 22.16 -9.43
C LEU A 421 23.51 20.85 -10.04
N GLN A 422 24.81 20.70 -10.30
CA GLN A 422 25.42 19.45 -10.78
C GLN A 422 25.39 18.31 -9.76
N THR A 423 25.42 18.61 -8.45
CA THR A 423 25.29 17.58 -7.40
C THR A 423 23.84 17.22 -7.08
N ALA A 424 22.92 18.18 -7.12
CA ALA A 424 21.50 17.99 -6.85
C ALA A 424 20.80 17.32 -8.04
N ALA A 425 21.16 17.70 -9.26
CA ALA A 425 20.90 16.92 -10.44
C ALA A 425 22.01 15.89 -10.59
N ALA A 426 21.93 14.74 -9.94
CA ALA A 426 22.59 13.55 -10.48
C ALA A 426 21.72 13.09 -11.66
N PRO A 427 21.99 13.50 -12.92
CA PRO A 427 21.17 13.11 -14.08
C PRO A 427 21.07 11.59 -14.20
N GLU A 428 22.02 10.85 -13.63
CA GLU A 428 21.94 9.39 -13.56
C GLU A 428 20.75 8.86 -12.77
N VAL A 429 20.43 9.42 -11.60
CA VAL A 429 19.36 8.87 -10.75
C VAL A 429 18.01 9.14 -11.41
N TYR A 430 17.80 10.36 -11.89
CA TYR A 430 16.59 10.72 -12.62
C TYR A 430 16.46 9.95 -13.94
N LYS A 431 17.52 9.84 -14.75
CA LYS A 431 17.51 9.03 -15.98
C LYS A 431 17.27 7.56 -15.69
N LYS A 432 17.88 6.99 -14.65
CA LYS A 432 17.63 5.60 -14.23
C LYS A 432 16.18 5.38 -13.82
N LEU A 433 15.57 6.35 -13.13
CA LEU A 433 14.15 6.31 -12.77
C LEU A 433 13.24 6.45 -14.00
N GLU A 434 13.58 7.33 -14.94
CA GLU A 434 12.84 7.52 -16.21
C GLU A 434 12.95 6.28 -17.11
N GLU A 435 14.14 5.69 -17.25
CA GLU A 435 14.37 4.44 -17.99
C GLU A 435 13.60 3.28 -17.36
N LYS A 436 13.61 3.18 -16.03
CA LYS A 436 12.85 2.16 -15.31
C LYS A 436 11.35 2.32 -15.49
N LEU A 437 10.85 3.55 -15.52
CA LEU A 437 9.46 3.84 -15.83
C LEU A 437 9.11 3.40 -17.27
N LYS A 438 9.92 3.78 -18.26
CA LYS A 438 9.74 3.39 -19.67
C LYS A 438 9.79 1.87 -19.88
N LEU A 439 10.71 1.18 -19.21
CA LEU A 439 10.80 -0.27 -19.23
C LEU A 439 9.52 -0.90 -18.67
N SER A 440 9.06 -0.46 -17.49
CA SER A 440 7.83 -0.97 -16.88
C SER A 440 6.57 -0.71 -17.71
N GLN A 441 6.49 0.43 -18.40
CA GLN A 441 5.42 0.73 -19.35
C GLN A 441 5.46 -0.19 -20.57
N THR A 442 6.65 -0.49 -21.08
CA THR A 442 6.84 -1.40 -22.22
C THR A 442 6.45 -2.83 -21.84
N GLU A 443 6.80 -3.28 -20.63
CA GLU A 443 6.37 -4.58 -20.09
C GLU A 443 4.86 -4.66 -19.93
N LEU A 444 4.22 -3.61 -19.42
CA LEU A 444 2.76 -3.53 -19.31
C LEU A 444 2.07 -3.64 -20.68
N LEU A 445 2.54 -2.87 -21.68
CA LEU A 445 1.99 -2.93 -23.03
C LEU A 445 2.13 -4.32 -23.66
N LYS A 446 3.27 -5.00 -23.44
CA LYS A 446 3.47 -6.38 -23.90
C LYS A 446 2.53 -7.35 -23.21
N ALA A 447 2.35 -7.23 -21.90
CA ALA A 447 1.44 -8.07 -21.13
C ALA A 447 -0.03 -7.84 -21.53
N GLN A 448 -0.43 -6.59 -21.77
CA GLN A 448 -1.77 -6.24 -22.28
C GLN A 448 -2.01 -6.85 -23.67
N ALA A 449 -1.07 -6.67 -24.60
CA ALA A 449 -1.20 -7.24 -25.95
C ALA A 449 -1.30 -8.78 -25.91
N ALA A 450 -0.49 -9.44 -25.09
CA ALA A 450 -0.54 -10.89 -24.91
C ALA A 450 -1.88 -11.35 -24.30
N TYR A 451 -2.40 -10.62 -23.32
CA TYR A 451 -3.70 -10.89 -22.71
C TYR A 451 -4.85 -10.72 -23.72
N GLU A 452 -4.87 -9.64 -24.50
CA GLU A 452 -5.87 -9.41 -25.55
C GLU A 452 -5.83 -10.47 -26.67
N GLU A 453 -4.64 -10.95 -27.03
CA GLU A 453 -4.47 -12.06 -27.96
C GLU A 453 -5.01 -13.38 -27.36
N GLY A 454 -4.66 -13.67 -26.10
CA GLY A 454 -5.17 -14.81 -25.36
C GLY A 454 -6.71 -14.79 -25.24
N GLN A 455 -7.28 -13.63 -24.98
CA GLN A 455 -8.73 -13.43 -24.88
C GLN A 455 -9.43 -13.66 -26.22
N ARG A 456 -8.88 -13.14 -27.32
CA ARG A 456 -9.40 -13.40 -28.67
C ARG A 456 -9.38 -14.89 -29.01
N ASN A 457 -8.31 -15.60 -28.66
CA ASN A 457 -8.21 -17.04 -28.89
C ASN A 457 -9.26 -17.82 -28.06
N PHE A 458 -9.40 -17.48 -26.78
CA PHE A 458 -10.42 -18.07 -25.91
C PHE A 458 -11.84 -17.84 -26.46
N ASP A 459 -12.15 -16.63 -26.91
CA ASP A 459 -13.46 -16.30 -27.51
C ASP A 459 -13.73 -17.09 -28.79
N GLN A 460 -12.71 -17.32 -29.63
CA GLN A 460 -12.85 -18.15 -30.83
C GLN A 460 -13.16 -19.61 -30.47
N ILE A 461 -12.40 -20.20 -29.54
CA ILE A 461 -12.61 -21.57 -29.07
C ILE A 461 -14.00 -21.69 -28.41
N GLN A 462 -14.41 -20.71 -27.61
CA GLN A 462 -15.72 -20.69 -26.97
C GLN A 462 -16.87 -20.60 -27.99
N ARG A 463 -16.73 -19.80 -29.06
CA ARG A 463 -17.71 -19.73 -30.15
C ARG A 463 -17.81 -21.07 -30.88
N ALA A 464 -16.67 -21.69 -31.23
CA ALA A 464 -16.63 -22.99 -31.87
C ALA A 464 -17.30 -24.07 -31.00
N PHE A 465 -16.96 -24.13 -29.71
CA PHE A 465 -17.60 -25.02 -28.74
C PHE A 465 -19.12 -24.81 -28.67
N THR A 466 -19.57 -23.55 -28.60
CA THR A 466 -21.00 -23.22 -28.53
C THR A 466 -21.75 -23.61 -29.82
N GLN A 467 -21.11 -23.46 -30.98
CA GLN A 467 -21.66 -23.90 -32.26
C GLN A 467 -21.76 -25.43 -32.34
N THR A 468 -20.72 -26.17 -31.97
CA THR A 468 -20.77 -27.65 -31.93
C THR A 468 -21.82 -28.14 -30.92
N LYS A 469 -21.92 -27.49 -29.76
CA LYS A 469 -22.94 -27.82 -28.75
C LYS A 469 -24.35 -27.60 -29.28
N LYS A 470 -24.60 -26.48 -29.99
CA LYS A 470 -25.87 -26.23 -30.68
C LYS A 470 -26.15 -27.28 -31.75
N GLN A 471 -25.14 -27.70 -32.52
CA GLN A 471 -25.27 -28.77 -33.52
C GLN A 471 -25.71 -30.08 -32.87
N LEU A 472 -25.11 -30.46 -31.72
CA LEU A 472 -25.52 -31.63 -30.93
C LEU A 472 -26.97 -31.51 -30.44
N ASP A 473 -27.38 -30.33 -29.97
CA ASP A 473 -28.75 -30.09 -29.49
C ASP A 473 -29.78 -30.14 -30.63
N THR A 474 -29.48 -29.62 -31.82
CA THR A 474 -30.35 -29.71 -33.01
C THR A 474 -30.44 -31.15 -33.55
N TYR A 475 -29.32 -31.87 -33.66
CA TYR A 475 -29.33 -33.29 -34.05
C TYR A 475 -30.12 -34.13 -33.04
N GLY A 476 -29.92 -33.90 -31.75
CA GLY A 476 -30.68 -34.57 -30.70
C GLY A 476 -32.19 -34.27 -30.71
N GLY A 477 -32.61 -33.15 -31.33
CA GLY A 477 -34.01 -32.77 -31.48
C GLY A 477 -34.72 -33.40 -32.69
N GLU A 478 -34.01 -33.61 -33.80
CA GLU A 478 -34.58 -34.15 -35.05
C GLU A 478 -34.64 -35.70 -35.09
N THR A 479 -33.79 -36.38 -34.32
CA THR A 479 -33.57 -37.84 -34.42
C THR A 479 -34.45 -38.70 -33.48
N LEU A 480 -35.29 -38.10 -32.64
CA LEU A 480 -36.09 -38.84 -31.64
C LEU A 480 -37.42 -39.37 -32.24
N LYS A 481 -37.41 -40.56 -32.85
CA LYS A 481 -38.62 -41.25 -33.37
C LYS A 481 -39.31 -42.22 -32.38
N SER A 482 -38.93 -42.24 -31.10
CA SER A 482 -39.57 -43.07 -30.07
C SER A 482 -40.34 -42.22 -29.03
N LYS A 483 -41.68 -42.28 -29.08
CA LYS A 483 -42.61 -41.48 -28.23
C LYS A 483 -42.36 -41.59 -26.72
N SER A 484 -41.82 -42.70 -26.21
CA SER A 484 -41.64 -42.93 -24.77
C SER A 484 -40.39 -42.22 -24.19
N SER A 485 -39.29 -42.19 -24.95
CA SER A 485 -38.05 -41.55 -24.51
C SER A 485 -38.06 -40.03 -24.70
N GLN A 486 -38.85 -39.55 -25.67
CA GLN A 486 -39.02 -38.12 -25.96
C GLN A 486 -39.72 -37.38 -24.81
N ASP A 487 -40.71 -38.01 -24.18
CA ASP A 487 -41.37 -37.47 -22.99
C ASP A 487 -40.38 -37.28 -21.82
N LEU A 488 -39.45 -38.22 -21.62
CA LEU A 488 -38.46 -38.14 -20.56
C LEU A 488 -37.42 -37.04 -20.84
N VAL A 489 -36.86 -36.98 -22.06
CA VAL A 489 -35.87 -35.96 -22.45
C VAL A 489 -36.47 -34.55 -22.40
N ASN A 490 -37.71 -34.38 -22.90
CA ASN A 490 -38.42 -33.10 -22.82
C ASN A 490 -38.74 -32.69 -21.38
N ARG A 491 -39.07 -33.65 -20.49
CA ARG A 491 -39.26 -33.40 -19.06
C ARG A 491 -37.93 -33.00 -18.39
N ILE A 492 -36.83 -33.66 -18.72
CA ILE A 492 -35.49 -33.31 -18.21
C ILE A 492 -35.11 -31.90 -18.62
N GLN A 493 -35.31 -31.52 -19.88
CA GLN A 493 -35.03 -30.17 -20.38
C GLN A 493 -35.87 -29.11 -19.64
N LYS A 494 -37.19 -29.34 -19.49
CA LYS A 494 -38.05 -28.44 -18.70
C LYS A 494 -37.60 -28.32 -17.25
N VAL A 495 -37.17 -29.42 -16.63
CA VAL A 495 -36.63 -29.40 -15.26
C VAL A 495 -35.31 -28.64 -15.21
N GLN A 496 -34.43 -28.75 -16.20
CA GLN A 496 -33.18 -27.98 -16.27
C GLN A 496 -33.41 -26.48 -16.44
N GLU A 497 -34.34 -26.08 -17.32
CA GLU A 497 -34.75 -24.68 -17.47
C GLU A 497 -35.35 -24.13 -16.16
N THR A 498 -36.21 -24.93 -15.52
CA THR A 498 -36.80 -24.58 -14.22
C THR A 498 -35.74 -24.51 -13.11
N LEU A 499 -34.76 -25.42 -13.10
CA LEU A 499 -33.66 -25.44 -12.14
C LEU A 499 -32.75 -24.23 -12.29
N THR A 500 -32.54 -23.75 -13.52
CA THR A 500 -31.75 -22.55 -13.79
C THR A 500 -32.42 -21.32 -13.19
N GLN A 501 -33.71 -21.13 -13.45
CA GLN A 501 -34.50 -20.04 -12.85
C GLN A 501 -34.64 -20.19 -11.33
N PHE A 502 -34.80 -21.43 -10.85
CA PHE A 502 -34.87 -21.73 -9.42
C PHE A 502 -33.55 -21.39 -8.73
N LYS A 503 -32.40 -21.72 -9.34
CA LYS A 503 -31.08 -21.37 -8.83
C LYS A 503 -30.91 -19.87 -8.70
N GLU A 504 -31.19 -19.11 -9.77
CA GLU A 504 -31.10 -17.64 -9.74
C GLU A 504 -31.96 -17.03 -8.64
N LYS A 505 -33.24 -17.43 -8.57
CA LYS A 505 -34.18 -16.95 -7.55
C LYS A 505 -33.79 -17.37 -6.13
N LEU A 506 -33.29 -18.60 -5.96
CA LEU A 506 -32.86 -19.12 -4.67
C LEU A 506 -31.61 -18.40 -4.17
N THR A 507 -30.62 -18.17 -5.05
CA THR A 507 -29.42 -17.40 -4.74
C THR A 507 -29.80 -15.99 -4.30
N LEU A 508 -30.60 -15.27 -5.09
CA LEU A 508 -31.07 -13.92 -4.73
C LEU A 508 -31.83 -13.91 -3.40
N LYS A 509 -32.73 -14.88 -3.17
CA LYS A 509 -33.48 -14.98 -1.91
C LYS A 509 -32.58 -15.24 -0.71
N LYS A 510 -31.59 -16.12 -0.86
CA LYS A 510 -30.63 -16.48 0.22
C LYS A 510 -29.67 -15.32 0.51
N LEU A 511 -29.18 -14.65 -0.52
CA LEU A 511 -28.34 -13.45 -0.38
C LEU A 511 -29.10 -12.31 0.29
N ASN A 512 -30.32 -11.99 -0.15
CA ASN A 512 -31.14 -10.97 0.51
C ASN A 512 -31.38 -11.30 1.99
N LYS A 513 -31.61 -12.57 2.33
CA LYS A 513 -31.74 -12.99 3.73
C LYS A 513 -30.43 -12.79 4.51
N LEU A 514 -29.29 -13.11 3.88
CA LEU A 514 -27.97 -12.91 4.45
C LEU A 514 -27.66 -11.42 4.67
N GLU A 515 -27.94 -10.56 3.70
CA GLU A 515 -27.78 -9.10 3.82
C GLU A 515 -28.53 -8.54 5.04
N VAL A 516 -29.79 -8.96 5.23
CA VAL A 516 -30.62 -8.54 6.37
C VAL A 516 -30.03 -9.03 7.69
N GLU A 517 -29.74 -10.33 7.80
CA GLU A 517 -29.21 -10.94 9.03
C GLU A 517 -27.84 -10.35 9.40
N VAL A 518 -26.96 -10.13 8.43
CA VAL A 518 -25.64 -9.52 8.66
C VAL A 518 -25.79 -8.08 9.14
N ALA A 519 -26.69 -7.29 8.52
CA ALA A 519 -26.95 -5.92 8.94
C ALA A 519 -27.56 -5.85 10.36
N GLU A 520 -28.42 -6.78 10.73
CA GLU A 520 -28.99 -6.89 12.08
C GLU A 520 -27.94 -7.31 13.11
N CYS A 521 -27.17 -8.37 12.82
CA CYS A 521 -26.07 -8.83 13.66
C CYS A 521 -25.05 -7.70 13.89
N PHE A 522 -24.67 -6.99 12.84
CA PHE A 522 -23.68 -5.92 12.95
C PHE A 522 -24.19 -4.75 13.80
N ARG A 523 -25.46 -4.34 13.62
CA ARG A 523 -26.09 -3.32 14.46
C ARG A 523 -26.24 -3.74 15.91
N TYR A 524 -26.51 -5.02 16.16
CA TYR A 524 -26.65 -5.54 17.52
C TYR A 524 -25.31 -5.57 18.28
N LEU A 525 -24.20 -5.76 17.57
CA LEU A 525 -22.85 -5.73 18.14
C LEU A 525 -22.27 -4.30 18.29
N LEU A 526 -22.74 -3.35 17.47
CA LEU A 526 -22.27 -1.97 17.49
C LEU A 526 -22.99 -1.10 18.54
N HIS A 527 -22.20 -0.27 19.24
CA HIS A 527 -22.72 0.71 20.19
C HIS A 527 -23.21 2.02 19.51
N LYS A 528 -22.87 2.27 18.24
CA LYS A 528 -23.30 3.44 17.45
C LYS A 528 -24.19 2.99 16.29
N SER A 529 -25.49 3.30 16.39
CA SER A 529 -26.57 2.77 15.54
C SER A 529 -26.59 3.24 14.08
N ASP A 530 -25.81 4.27 13.72
CA ASP A 530 -26.07 5.04 12.50
C ASP A 530 -25.01 4.86 11.40
N LEU A 531 -23.93 4.13 11.67
CA LEU A 531 -22.80 3.99 10.75
C LEU A 531 -23.16 3.15 9.52
N VAL A 532 -23.86 2.03 9.73
CA VAL A 532 -24.26 1.10 8.67
C VAL A 532 -25.71 0.70 8.89
N HIS A 533 -26.57 1.06 7.94
CA HIS A 533 -27.98 0.70 7.94
C HIS A 533 -28.25 -0.50 7.04
N ARG A 534 -27.52 -0.59 5.92
CA ARG A 534 -27.73 -1.63 4.91
C ARG A 534 -26.38 -2.22 4.48
N VAL A 535 -26.37 -3.54 4.37
CA VAL A 535 -25.28 -4.32 3.78
C VAL A 535 -25.81 -4.88 2.46
N THR A 536 -25.02 -4.81 1.40
CA THR A 536 -25.30 -5.54 0.16
C THR A 536 -24.16 -6.48 -0.17
N ILE A 537 -24.49 -7.62 -0.75
CA ILE A 537 -23.56 -8.67 -1.14
C ILE A 537 -23.69 -8.87 -2.64
N ASP A 538 -22.58 -8.72 -3.36
CA ASP A 538 -22.55 -8.98 -4.79
C ASP A 538 -22.85 -10.46 -5.11
N THR A 539 -23.64 -10.70 -6.15
CA THR A 539 -24.14 -12.03 -6.50
C THR A 539 -23.08 -12.95 -7.13
N GLU A 540 -22.02 -12.39 -7.71
CA GLU A 540 -20.98 -13.15 -8.40
C GLU A 540 -19.76 -13.36 -7.51
N ASN A 541 -19.29 -12.31 -6.84
CA ASN A 541 -18.03 -12.33 -6.08
C ASN A 541 -18.19 -12.24 -4.56
N PHE A 542 -19.43 -12.15 -4.04
CA PHE A 542 -19.74 -12.05 -2.61
C PHE A 542 -19.04 -10.88 -1.89
N SER A 543 -18.66 -9.83 -2.63
CA SER A 543 -18.08 -8.63 -2.04
C SER A 543 -19.13 -7.88 -1.22
N LEU A 544 -18.71 -7.42 -0.04
CA LEU A 544 -19.55 -6.69 0.90
C LEU A 544 -19.48 -5.19 0.62
N SER A 545 -20.63 -4.56 0.37
CA SER A 545 -20.78 -3.11 0.30
C SER A 545 -21.67 -2.61 1.44
N LEU A 546 -21.27 -1.49 2.06
CA LEU A 546 -21.92 -0.94 3.25
C LEU A 546 -22.55 0.39 2.90
N TYR A 547 -23.75 0.66 3.42
CA TYR A 547 -24.48 1.91 3.22
C TYR A 547 -24.99 2.46 4.55
N ASN A 548 -24.89 3.77 4.71
CA ASN A 548 -25.43 4.48 5.87
C ASN A 548 -26.95 4.72 5.74
N LEU A 549 -27.55 5.37 6.75
CA LEU A 549 -28.99 5.74 6.76
C LEU A 549 -29.42 6.61 5.57
N GLU A 550 -28.49 7.40 5.01
CA GLU A 550 -28.73 8.28 3.85
C GLU A 550 -28.57 7.54 2.50
N GLY A 551 -28.26 6.25 2.51
CA GLY A 551 -28.02 5.46 1.31
C GLY A 551 -26.68 5.73 0.62
N LYS A 552 -25.75 6.45 1.27
CA LYS A 552 -24.41 6.70 0.74
C LYS A 552 -23.49 5.51 1.04
N PRO A 553 -22.62 5.12 0.10
CA PRO A 553 -21.64 4.06 0.33
C PRO A 553 -20.66 4.47 1.44
N VAL A 554 -20.43 3.58 2.39
CA VAL A 554 -19.45 3.73 3.46
C VAL A 554 -18.21 2.93 3.08
N PRO A 555 -17.10 3.58 2.70
CA PRO A 555 -15.89 2.87 2.36
C PRO A 555 -15.36 2.07 3.55
N LYS A 556 -15.01 0.80 3.34
CA LYS A 556 -14.47 -0.07 4.40
C LYS A 556 -13.24 0.51 5.11
N HIS A 557 -12.43 1.34 4.42
CA HIS A 557 -11.26 1.98 5.01
C HIS A 557 -11.60 3.03 6.08
N ARG A 558 -12.85 3.52 6.13
CA ARG A 558 -13.31 4.45 7.18
C ARG A 558 -13.68 3.73 8.47
N LEU A 559 -13.87 2.41 8.43
CA LEU A 559 -14.08 1.61 9.63
C LEU A 559 -12.77 1.48 10.40
N SER A 560 -12.83 1.66 11.71
CA SER A 560 -11.73 1.33 12.62
C SER A 560 -11.40 -0.18 12.55
N ALA A 561 -10.21 -0.56 13.05
CA ALA A 561 -9.81 -1.97 13.08
C ALA A 561 -10.81 -2.84 13.88
N GLY A 562 -11.34 -2.32 15.00
CA GLY A 562 -12.34 -3.02 15.80
C GLY A 562 -13.70 -3.15 15.10
N GLU A 563 -14.16 -2.11 14.41
CA GLU A 563 -15.41 -2.17 13.64
C GLU A 563 -15.32 -3.14 12.45
N LYS A 564 -14.16 -3.23 11.79
CA LYS A 564 -13.94 -4.25 10.75
C LYS A 564 -14.02 -5.66 11.32
N GLN A 565 -13.47 -5.89 12.51
CA GLN A 565 -13.55 -7.19 13.19
C GLN A 565 -14.99 -7.52 13.57
N LEU A 566 -15.75 -6.57 14.12
CA LEU A 566 -17.18 -6.75 14.41
C LEU A 566 -17.99 -7.02 13.14
N LEU A 567 -17.65 -6.41 12.01
CA LEU A 567 -18.32 -6.65 10.73
C LEU A 567 -18.10 -8.08 10.26
N ALA A 568 -16.87 -8.58 10.37
CA ALA A 568 -16.58 -9.97 10.03
C ALA A 568 -17.31 -10.92 10.98
N ILE A 569 -17.28 -10.69 12.29
CA ILE A 569 -18.05 -11.50 13.26
C ILE A 569 -19.55 -11.49 12.92
N ALA A 570 -20.12 -10.33 12.58
CA ALA A 570 -21.52 -10.21 12.18
C ALA A 570 -21.82 -10.94 10.87
N PHE A 571 -20.90 -10.91 9.91
CA PHE A 571 -21.00 -11.66 8.67
C PHE A 571 -21.03 -13.18 8.94
N LEU A 572 -20.13 -13.66 9.79
CA LEU A 572 -20.08 -15.06 10.20
C LEU A 572 -21.34 -15.49 10.93
N TRP A 573 -21.81 -14.67 11.86
CA TRP A 573 -23.01 -14.94 12.63
C TRP A 573 -24.27 -14.97 11.74
N GLY A 574 -24.39 -14.01 10.81
CA GLY A 574 -25.47 -13.98 9.83
C GLY A 574 -25.43 -15.19 8.91
N LEU A 575 -24.24 -15.61 8.46
CA LEU A 575 -24.07 -16.81 7.64
C LEU A 575 -24.52 -18.07 8.39
N ALA A 576 -24.12 -18.23 9.65
CA ALA A 576 -24.55 -19.33 10.50
C ALA A 576 -26.08 -19.38 10.64
N ARG A 577 -26.73 -18.24 10.90
CA ARG A 577 -28.20 -18.13 11.01
C ARG A 577 -28.93 -18.46 9.70
N VAL A 578 -28.44 -17.97 8.56
CA VAL A 578 -29.09 -18.21 7.26
C VAL A 578 -28.92 -19.65 6.77
N SER A 579 -27.82 -20.30 7.16
CA SER A 579 -27.54 -21.69 6.82
C SER A 579 -28.58 -22.67 7.35
N GLY A 580 -29.18 -22.36 8.51
CA GLY A 580 -30.00 -23.31 9.25
C GLY A 580 -29.24 -24.56 9.73
N ARG A 581 -27.91 -24.55 9.65
CA ARG A 581 -27.04 -25.63 10.16
C ARG A 581 -26.59 -25.25 11.56
N ASN A 582 -26.90 -26.12 12.52
CA ASN A 582 -26.38 -26.01 13.88
C ASN A 582 -24.93 -26.52 13.90
N LEU A 583 -23.98 -25.62 13.69
CA LEU A 583 -22.54 -25.90 13.66
C LEU A 583 -21.85 -25.35 14.92
N PRO A 584 -20.99 -26.12 15.58
CA PRO A 584 -20.26 -25.63 16.74
C PRO A 584 -19.27 -24.54 16.32
N VAL A 585 -19.07 -23.55 17.19
CA VAL A 585 -18.13 -22.45 17.00
C VAL A 585 -17.00 -22.61 18.00
N ALA A 586 -15.75 -22.47 17.56
CA ALA A 586 -14.58 -22.47 18.41
C ALA A 586 -13.73 -21.24 18.08
N ILE A 587 -13.42 -20.44 19.09
CA ILE A 587 -12.77 -19.14 18.96
C ILE A 587 -11.50 -19.14 19.82
N ASP A 588 -10.34 -19.03 19.18
CA ASP A 588 -9.08 -18.69 19.84
C ASP A 588 -8.94 -17.16 19.89
N THR A 589 -8.36 -16.64 20.98
CA THR A 589 -8.09 -15.20 21.19
C THR A 589 -9.28 -14.27 20.87
N PRO A 590 -10.46 -14.51 21.48
CA PRO A 590 -11.74 -13.94 21.03
C PRO A 590 -11.85 -12.41 21.09
N LEU A 591 -11.01 -11.74 21.90
CA LEU A 591 -11.14 -10.31 22.21
C LEU A 591 -9.89 -9.47 21.85
N GLY A 592 -8.95 -10.04 21.10
CA GLY A 592 -7.70 -9.38 20.74
C GLY A 592 -7.90 -7.98 20.11
N ARG A 593 -7.24 -6.95 20.67
CA ARG A 593 -7.15 -5.56 20.18
C ARG A 593 -8.47 -4.77 20.06
N LEU A 594 -9.56 -5.26 20.63
CA LEU A 594 -10.84 -4.52 20.72
C LEU A 594 -10.84 -3.50 21.86
N ASP A 595 -11.55 -2.40 21.72
CA ASP A 595 -11.78 -1.43 22.79
C ASP A 595 -12.76 -1.97 23.84
N SER A 596 -12.73 -1.45 25.07
CA SER A 596 -13.53 -1.95 26.20
C SER A 596 -15.04 -2.04 25.92
N SER A 597 -15.62 -1.06 25.21
CA SER A 597 -17.04 -1.06 24.85
C SER A 597 -17.40 -2.18 23.87
N HIS A 598 -16.56 -2.47 22.88
CA HIS A 598 -16.79 -3.53 21.91
C HIS A 598 -16.63 -4.92 22.53
N ARG A 599 -15.71 -5.09 23.49
CA ARG A 599 -15.55 -6.35 24.23
C ARG A 599 -16.79 -6.71 25.03
N HIS A 600 -17.35 -5.74 25.76
CA HIS A 600 -18.55 -5.95 26.57
C HIS A 600 -19.73 -6.46 25.72
N ASN A 601 -19.96 -5.88 24.55
CA ASN A 601 -21.00 -6.34 23.63
C ASN A 601 -20.78 -7.77 23.15
N LEU A 602 -19.54 -8.17 22.85
CA LEU A 602 -19.28 -9.56 22.43
C LEU A 602 -19.55 -10.56 23.55
N ILE A 603 -19.18 -10.22 24.78
CA ILE A 603 -19.38 -11.09 25.95
C ILE A 603 -20.87 -11.22 26.29
N GLU A 604 -21.57 -10.09 26.39
CA GLU A 604 -22.97 -10.08 26.79
C GLU A 604 -23.89 -10.66 25.71
N ARG A 605 -23.59 -10.38 24.43
CA ARG A 605 -24.53 -10.58 23.33
C ARG A 605 -24.11 -11.65 22.33
N TYR A 606 -22.83 -11.69 21.96
CA TYR A 606 -22.38 -12.60 20.89
C TYR A 606 -22.10 -14.00 21.42
N PHE A 607 -21.17 -14.18 22.36
CA PHE A 607 -20.73 -15.52 22.77
C PHE A 607 -21.85 -16.43 23.27
N PRO A 608 -22.84 -15.96 24.07
CA PRO A 608 -23.96 -16.79 24.49
C PRO A 608 -24.91 -17.18 23.33
N SER A 609 -24.92 -16.40 22.25
CA SER A 609 -25.88 -16.53 21.13
C SER A 609 -25.22 -16.88 19.79
N ALA A 610 -23.91 -17.11 19.76
CA ALA A 610 -23.14 -17.33 18.53
C ALA A 610 -23.51 -18.68 17.89
N SER A 611 -23.71 -19.71 18.72
CA SER A 611 -24.12 -21.05 18.32
C SER A 611 -24.72 -21.80 19.52
N HIS A 612 -25.30 -22.97 19.26
CA HIS A 612 -25.72 -23.92 20.29
C HIS A 612 -24.53 -24.54 21.06
N GLN A 613 -23.30 -24.39 20.54
CA GLN A 613 -22.06 -24.76 21.21
C GLN A 613 -20.94 -23.79 20.82
N VAL A 614 -20.27 -23.21 21.81
CA VAL A 614 -19.21 -22.23 21.67
C VAL A 614 -18.02 -22.64 22.53
N ILE A 615 -16.87 -22.92 21.92
CA ILE A 615 -15.62 -23.21 22.60
C ILE A 615 -14.77 -21.93 22.59
N LEU A 616 -14.55 -21.33 23.76
CA LEU A 616 -13.75 -20.11 23.89
C LEU A 616 -12.37 -20.43 24.46
N LEU A 617 -11.32 -20.09 23.74
CA LEU A 617 -9.92 -20.20 24.20
C LEU A 617 -9.38 -18.79 24.42
N SER A 618 -9.04 -18.45 25.66
CA SER A 618 -8.71 -17.07 26.04
C SER A 618 -7.53 -16.98 27.01
N THR A 619 -6.87 -15.83 27.02
CA THR A 619 -5.94 -15.44 28.09
C THR A 619 -6.66 -14.70 29.22
N ASP A 620 -5.98 -14.57 30.36
CA ASP A 620 -6.41 -13.79 31.53
C ASP A 620 -6.68 -12.31 31.21
N THR A 621 -5.99 -11.76 30.21
CA THR A 621 -6.18 -10.38 29.75
C THR A 621 -7.35 -10.19 28.78
N GLU A 622 -7.79 -11.27 28.14
CA GLU A 622 -8.88 -11.22 27.16
C GLU A 622 -10.23 -11.36 27.86
N ILE A 623 -10.41 -12.44 28.62
CA ILE A 623 -11.60 -12.66 29.45
C ILE A 623 -11.14 -12.56 30.91
N GLY A 624 -11.22 -11.35 31.46
CA GLY A 624 -10.87 -11.06 32.84
C GLY A 624 -11.95 -11.49 33.83
N GLU A 625 -11.72 -11.20 35.11
CA GLU A 625 -12.61 -11.61 36.20
C GLU A 625 -14.04 -11.08 36.02
N ALA A 626 -14.20 -9.81 35.62
CA ALA A 626 -15.52 -9.21 35.40
C ALA A 626 -16.27 -9.86 34.22
N GLU A 627 -15.56 -10.17 33.15
CA GLU A 627 -16.10 -10.80 31.95
C GLU A 627 -16.55 -12.24 32.21
N VAL A 628 -15.72 -13.04 32.90
CA VAL A 628 -16.10 -14.39 33.33
C VAL A 628 -17.30 -14.35 34.25
N GLN A 629 -17.32 -13.43 35.22
CA GLN A 629 -18.42 -13.29 36.16
C GLN A 629 -19.74 -12.97 35.44
N THR A 630 -19.70 -12.11 34.42
CA THR A 630 -20.87 -11.81 33.58
C THR A 630 -21.38 -13.08 32.87
N LEU A 631 -20.50 -13.90 32.30
CA LEU A 631 -20.88 -15.16 31.64
C LEU A 631 -21.43 -16.21 32.63
N ARG A 632 -20.90 -16.25 33.86
CA ARG A 632 -21.39 -17.10 34.95
C ARG A 632 -22.78 -16.66 35.41
N GLU A 633 -23.01 -15.36 35.58
CA GLU A 633 -24.30 -14.77 35.95
C GLU A 633 -25.38 -15.00 34.88
N GLN A 634 -25.00 -15.04 33.61
CA GLN A 634 -25.88 -15.40 32.50
C GLN A 634 -26.14 -16.92 32.39
N GLU A 635 -25.54 -17.73 33.27
CA GLU A 635 -25.57 -19.20 33.19
C GLU A 635 -25.15 -19.75 31.81
N ALA A 636 -24.23 -19.07 31.13
CA ALA A 636 -23.86 -19.42 29.76
C ALA A 636 -22.77 -20.49 29.66
N ILE A 637 -22.01 -20.72 30.75
CA ILE A 637 -20.84 -21.62 30.78
C ILE A 637 -21.23 -23.03 31.25
N ALA A 638 -20.95 -24.04 30.43
CA ALA A 638 -21.08 -25.46 30.76
C ALA A 638 -19.85 -26.00 31.51
N HIS A 639 -18.65 -25.73 30.99
CA HIS A 639 -17.39 -26.24 31.53
C HIS A 639 -16.29 -25.18 31.46
N GLU A 640 -15.43 -25.18 32.47
CA GLU A 640 -14.24 -24.33 32.57
C GLU A 640 -12.98 -25.20 32.70
N TYR A 641 -11.97 -24.91 31.89
CA TYR A 641 -10.69 -25.62 31.86
C TYR A 641 -9.51 -24.66 31.85
N LEU A 642 -8.45 -25.00 32.58
CA LEU A 642 -7.20 -24.25 32.63
C LEU A 642 -6.09 -25.08 31.98
N LEU A 643 -5.51 -24.53 30.92
CA LEU A 643 -4.35 -25.07 30.22
C LEU A 643 -3.08 -24.63 30.97
N LYS A 644 -2.67 -25.44 31.93
CA LYS A 644 -1.52 -25.14 32.79
C LYS A 644 -0.25 -25.67 32.15
N TYR A 645 0.54 -24.74 31.61
CA TYR A 645 1.84 -25.05 31.05
C TYR A 645 2.93 -25.03 32.12
N ASP A 646 3.66 -26.12 32.26
CA ASP A 646 4.86 -26.22 33.08
C ASP A 646 6.10 -26.08 32.21
N SER A 647 6.86 -25.01 32.42
CA SER A 647 8.09 -24.71 31.67
C SER A 647 9.22 -25.71 31.95
N ARG A 648 9.23 -26.37 33.11
CA ARG A 648 10.28 -27.33 33.48
C ARG A 648 10.11 -28.65 32.74
N SER A 649 8.88 -29.13 32.64
CA SER A 649 8.55 -30.37 31.93
C SER A 649 8.20 -30.13 30.45
N SER A 650 7.99 -28.87 30.04
CA SER A 650 7.51 -28.47 28.70
C SER A 650 6.19 -29.14 28.34
N GLN A 651 5.27 -29.21 29.30
CA GLN A 651 4.00 -29.93 29.19
C GLN A 651 2.83 -29.04 29.58
N THR A 652 1.71 -29.21 28.87
CA THR A 652 0.43 -28.64 29.27
C THR A 652 -0.42 -29.74 29.91
N VAL A 653 -0.93 -29.48 31.10
CA VAL A 653 -1.95 -30.29 31.77
C VAL A 653 -3.25 -29.50 31.79
N ILE A 654 -4.35 -30.15 31.40
CA ILE A 654 -5.69 -29.59 31.45
C ILE A 654 -6.28 -29.85 32.85
N GLU A 655 -6.47 -28.78 33.62
CA GLU A 655 -7.11 -28.81 34.94
C GLU A 655 -8.55 -28.26 34.86
N ALA A 656 -9.44 -28.72 35.72
CA ALA A 656 -10.78 -28.15 35.81
C ALA A 656 -10.73 -26.77 36.50
N GLY A 657 -11.54 -25.82 36.02
CA GLY A 657 -11.55 -24.42 36.46
C GLY A 657 -10.91 -23.47 35.45
N TYR A 658 -10.98 -22.18 35.73
CA TYR A 658 -10.41 -21.06 34.97
C TYR A 658 -9.42 -20.24 35.84
N PHE A 659 -8.81 -19.18 35.31
CA PHE A 659 -7.80 -18.37 36.03
C PHE A 659 -8.26 -17.83 37.41
N PHE A 660 -9.57 -17.59 37.58
CA PHE A 660 -10.16 -16.92 38.75
C PHE A 660 -11.20 -17.82 39.44
N SER A 661 -10.83 -19.09 39.69
CA SER A 661 -11.75 -20.14 40.18
C SER A 661 -11.35 -20.69 41.53
#